data_AF-A0A0A8F2N8-F1
#
_entry.id   AF-A0A0A8F2N8-F1
#
_cell.length_a   1.000
_cell.length_b   1.000
_cell.length_c   1.000
_cell.angle_alpha   90.00
_cell.angle_beta   90.00
_cell.angle_gamma   90.00
#
_symmetry.space_group_name_H-M   'P 1'
#
loop_
_entity.id
_entity.type
_entity.pdbx_description
1 polymer ?
#
loop_
_entity_poly.entity_id
_entity_poly.type
_entity_poly.pdbx_seq_one_letter_code
_entity_poly.pdbx_strand_id
1 'polypeptide(L)'
;MLFVCCGAFGWGVTDRLSSGGYEDSAAESTRAERVLAERFGAGSAQLLLVARAPAPVTDPSIVAAGRHLGAELNRVPGVTYAQSVWNTSDIRLKSSDGRAALIRVRLDGDNRQVARHYDAIVDQFTGRHGVFTISATGTVVAQREVAVDVRHDLVRSEALAVPLVAVVLVWVFGSLVAAAVPLVVGAFGLAATTAVLAALTRVTEVSFFALNITTALGFALAVDYSLILVSRFRQELAAGHAVPAALEVTVATAGRTVAYSAATVLLSVSGLALFPMGFFRSLCWAALSVVVFAAGAALTVVPALLSLLGHGIDRGRLRTSGRSAVRGGRSAGECWAALARWVIGRPGPVLLAATSVLLVLAAPALGVRFGGTPYDWWTAPQAQWRMSTEQIQAQFPLAGGATPRVVLPDTPPPQARAYTAELSRLPGVLAVGGPGGVYRAGHLQRSYGEIGRADARGTWVAVVTPFASSTEQARHLVQQLRAHPAPGPVLVGGDTAALIDGEDAVGGMLGPVALVIVCATGAVLWAFTGSVVLPLKALVMNSLSFVAAFGVAVWVFQNGHLAGLVGASARDSLDMRLPALLACIAFGIGMDYELWLVSRVAETYWQTGETRASVVAGLRDAGPLISASALILLIVTGALATAQVPGIKLMGFTFAAALVIDLMLVRGLVMPAFMAVAGRWNWWPRRLDRYGGAP
;
A
#
# COMPACT_ATOMS: atom_id res chain seq x y z
N MET A 1 -14.85 2.00 29.35
CA MET A 1 -15.96 2.65 28.61
C MET A 1 -15.52 3.05 27.20
N LEU A 2 -14.52 3.93 27.02
CA LEU A 2 -14.07 4.37 25.69
C LEU A 2 -13.70 3.21 24.74
N PHE A 3 -12.95 2.22 25.21
CA PHE A 3 -12.64 0.99 24.46
C PHE A 3 -13.89 0.27 23.92
N VAL A 4 -14.92 0.12 24.76
CA VAL A 4 -16.17 -0.56 24.39
C VAL A 4 -16.96 0.27 23.38
N CYS A 5 -17.01 1.60 23.56
CA CYS A 5 -17.64 2.50 22.60
C CYS A 5 -16.93 2.47 21.24
N CYS A 6 -15.60 2.47 21.23
CA CYS A 6 -14.81 2.35 20.01
C CYS A 6 -15.03 1.00 19.33
N GLY A 7 -15.01 -0.11 20.08
CA GLY A 7 -15.29 -1.44 19.53
C GLY A 7 -16.70 -1.56 18.94
N ALA A 8 -17.72 -1.01 19.62
CA ALA A 8 -19.09 -1.00 19.13
C ALA A 8 -19.25 -0.12 17.87
N PHE A 9 -18.56 1.02 17.79
CA PHE A 9 -18.65 1.94 16.65
C PHE A 9 -17.82 1.50 15.44
N GLY A 10 -16.71 0.80 15.67
CA GLY A 10 -15.88 0.17 14.65
C GLY A 10 -16.46 -1.12 14.09
N TRP A 11 -17.45 -1.71 14.77
CA TRP A 11 -18.13 -2.92 14.31
C TRP A 11 -18.78 -2.73 12.93
N GLY A 12 -18.47 -3.62 11.99
CA GLY A 12 -19.00 -3.58 10.62
C GLY A 12 -18.30 -2.57 9.69
N VAL A 13 -17.17 -1.96 10.09
CA VAL A 13 -16.39 -1.11 9.18
C VAL A 13 -15.91 -1.89 7.96
N THR A 14 -15.60 -3.18 8.13
CA THR A 14 -15.18 -4.12 7.08
C THR A 14 -16.15 -4.17 5.91
N ASP A 15 -17.45 -3.97 6.15
CA ASP A 15 -18.51 -4.02 5.13
C ASP A 15 -18.74 -2.69 4.43
N ARG A 16 -18.06 -1.63 4.86
CA ARG A 16 -18.18 -0.26 4.32
C ARG A 16 -16.93 0.21 3.57
N LEU A 17 -15.92 -0.63 3.46
CA LEU A 17 -14.67 -0.32 2.77
C LEU A 17 -14.87 -0.40 1.25
N SER A 18 -14.21 0.50 0.52
CA SER A 18 -14.23 0.60 -0.94
C SER A 18 -13.05 -0.16 -1.53
N SER A 19 -13.27 -0.76 -2.70
CA SER A 19 -12.24 -1.34 -3.56
C SER A 19 -11.65 -0.34 -4.56
N GLY A 20 -12.12 0.91 -4.58
CA GLY A 20 -11.72 1.93 -5.55
C GLY A 20 -10.70 2.94 -5.04
N GLY A 21 -10.64 4.09 -5.71
CA GLY A 21 -9.75 5.22 -5.38
C GLY A 21 -8.37 5.18 -6.02
N TYR A 22 -8.18 4.35 -7.04
CA TYR A 22 -6.90 4.14 -7.73
C TYR A 22 -6.54 5.18 -8.78
N GLU A 23 -7.53 5.95 -9.25
CA GLU A 23 -7.39 6.92 -10.32
C GLU A 23 -7.22 8.33 -9.74
N ASP A 24 -6.53 9.20 -10.48
CA ASP A 24 -6.48 10.62 -10.18
C ASP A 24 -7.76 11.31 -10.67
N SER A 25 -8.53 11.86 -9.74
CA SER A 25 -9.75 12.62 -10.03
C SER A 25 -9.56 13.81 -10.99
N ALA A 26 -8.34 14.33 -11.16
CA ALA A 26 -8.05 15.43 -12.08
C ALA A 26 -7.56 14.96 -13.47
N ALA A 27 -7.22 13.68 -13.62
CA ALA A 27 -6.61 13.14 -14.83
C ALA A 27 -7.52 13.22 -16.06
N GLU A 28 -6.89 13.32 -17.23
CA GLU A 28 -7.57 13.38 -18.53
C GLU A 28 -8.41 12.13 -18.77
N SER A 29 -7.85 10.94 -18.51
CA SER A 29 -8.55 9.66 -18.63
C SER A 29 -9.79 9.58 -17.73
N THR A 30 -9.69 10.02 -16.46
CA THR A 30 -10.81 10.02 -15.51
C THR A 30 -11.89 11.05 -15.89
N ARG A 31 -11.49 12.16 -16.51
CA ARG A 31 -12.44 13.11 -17.10
C ARG A 31 -13.12 12.52 -18.34
N ALA A 32 -12.37 11.82 -19.20
CA ALA A 32 -12.92 11.14 -20.38
C ALA A 32 -13.98 10.10 -19.97
N GLU A 33 -13.69 9.27 -18.96
CA GLU A 33 -14.65 8.29 -18.43
C GLU A 33 -15.90 8.94 -17.83
N ARG A 34 -15.76 10.05 -17.09
CA ARG A 34 -16.92 10.80 -16.58
C ARG A 34 -17.81 11.33 -17.71
N VAL A 35 -17.21 11.94 -18.74
CA VAL A 35 -17.97 12.44 -19.89
C VAL A 35 -18.66 11.30 -20.64
N LEU A 36 -17.98 10.15 -20.81
CA LEU A 36 -18.56 8.95 -21.42
C LEU A 36 -19.76 8.42 -20.63
N ALA A 37 -19.63 8.37 -19.31
CA ALA A 37 -20.69 7.90 -18.42
C ALA A 37 -21.89 8.85 -18.43
N GLU A 38 -21.67 10.14 -18.17
CA GLU A 38 -22.73 11.14 -17.98
C GLU A 38 -23.45 11.51 -19.29
N ARG A 39 -22.73 11.64 -20.41
CA ARG A 39 -23.33 12.15 -21.66
C ARG A 39 -23.78 11.05 -22.62
N PHE A 40 -23.04 9.94 -22.68
CA PHE A 40 -23.23 8.93 -23.74
C PHE A 40 -23.83 7.61 -23.23
N GLY A 41 -23.95 7.45 -21.91
CA GLY A 41 -24.26 6.15 -21.31
C GLY A 41 -23.25 5.10 -21.76
N ALA A 42 -21.96 5.48 -21.80
CA ALA A 42 -20.85 4.67 -22.30
C ALA A 42 -19.69 4.66 -21.27
N GLY A 43 -18.53 4.12 -21.66
CA GLY A 43 -17.34 4.02 -20.80
C GLY A 43 -17.03 2.60 -20.35
N SER A 44 -16.16 2.45 -19.35
CA SER A 44 -15.74 1.15 -18.80
C SER A 44 -16.91 0.32 -18.25
N ALA A 45 -17.30 -0.76 -18.93
CA ALA A 45 -18.25 -1.72 -18.35
C ALA A 45 -17.67 -2.31 -17.06
N GLN A 46 -18.43 -2.23 -15.98
CA GLN A 46 -18.00 -2.68 -14.65
C GLN A 46 -18.17 -4.20 -14.48
N LEU A 47 -19.25 -4.73 -15.08
CA LEU A 47 -19.55 -6.16 -15.08
C LEU A 47 -19.58 -6.70 -16.52
N LEU A 48 -18.90 -7.83 -16.73
CA LEU A 48 -18.95 -8.61 -17.95
C LEU A 48 -19.60 -9.96 -17.64
N LEU A 49 -20.56 -10.37 -18.45
CA LEU A 49 -21.13 -11.73 -18.39
C LEU A 49 -20.80 -12.45 -19.69
N VAL A 50 -20.34 -13.69 -19.60
CA VAL A 50 -20.12 -14.56 -20.75
C VAL A 50 -21.26 -15.56 -20.81
N ALA A 51 -22.13 -15.43 -21.81
CA ALA A 51 -23.22 -16.36 -22.05
C ALA A 51 -22.82 -17.38 -23.12
N ARG A 52 -22.61 -18.64 -22.72
CA ARG A 52 -22.28 -19.73 -23.64
C ARG A 52 -23.52 -20.54 -24.00
N ALA A 53 -23.75 -20.77 -25.28
CA ALA A 53 -24.88 -21.53 -25.82
C ALA A 53 -24.43 -22.88 -26.42
N PRO A 54 -25.32 -23.88 -26.48
CA PRO A 54 -25.05 -25.17 -27.14
C PRO A 54 -25.01 -25.04 -28.67
N ALA A 55 -25.70 -24.04 -29.23
CA ALA A 55 -25.78 -23.73 -30.66
C ALA A 55 -25.11 -22.37 -30.96
N PRO A 56 -24.83 -22.03 -32.24
CA PRO A 56 -24.29 -20.73 -32.61
C PRO A 56 -25.16 -19.58 -32.07
N VAL A 57 -24.54 -18.50 -31.58
CA VAL A 57 -25.27 -17.36 -31.00
C VAL A 57 -26.12 -16.58 -32.02
N THR A 58 -25.98 -16.90 -33.31
CA THR A 58 -26.75 -16.36 -34.44
C THR A 58 -28.00 -17.18 -34.76
N ASP A 59 -28.18 -18.36 -34.16
CA ASP A 59 -29.37 -19.19 -34.34
C ASP A 59 -30.62 -18.42 -33.88
N PRO A 60 -31.73 -18.39 -34.66
CA PRO A 60 -32.94 -17.66 -34.29
C PRO A 60 -33.46 -17.96 -32.88
N SER A 61 -33.35 -19.22 -32.43
CA SER A 61 -33.77 -19.64 -31.09
C SER A 61 -32.90 -19.03 -29.98
N ILE A 62 -31.58 -18.99 -30.19
CA ILE A 62 -30.61 -18.39 -29.27
C ILE A 62 -30.70 -16.86 -29.30
N VAL A 63 -30.96 -16.26 -30.46
CA VAL A 63 -31.17 -14.80 -30.59
C VAL A 63 -32.39 -14.36 -29.80
N ALA A 64 -33.51 -15.10 -29.87
CA ALA A 64 -34.70 -14.80 -29.09
C ALA A 64 -34.43 -14.92 -27.57
N ALA A 65 -33.78 -16.01 -27.14
CA ALA A 65 -33.39 -16.21 -25.74
C ALA A 65 -32.42 -15.13 -25.25
N GLY A 66 -31.45 -14.73 -26.08
CA GLY A 66 -30.46 -13.71 -25.76
C GLY A 66 -31.05 -12.30 -25.63
N ARG A 67 -32.04 -11.96 -26.47
CA ARG A 67 -32.82 -10.72 -26.32
C ARG A 67 -33.64 -10.70 -25.04
N HIS A 68 -34.23 -11.84 -24.66
CA HIS A 68 -34.95 -11.98 -23.41
C HIS A 68 -34.02 -11.76 -22.21
N LEU A 69 -32.86 -12.43 -22.18
CA LEU A 69 -31.83 -12.26 -21.15
C LEU A 69 -31.37 -10.80 -21.04
N GLY A 70 -31.13 -10.12 -22.16
CA GLY A 70 -30.77 -8.70 -22.15
C GLY A 70 -31.88 -7.81 -21.58
N ALA A 71 -33.15 -8.11 -21.85
CA ALA A 71 -34.28 -7.39 -21.28
C ALA A 71 -34.46 -7.66 -19.78
N GLU A 72 -34.21 -8.90 -19.31
CA GLU A 72 -34.19 -9.23 -17.89
C GLU A 72 -33.10 -8.45 -17.15
N LEU A 73 -31.87 -8.46 -17.67
CA LEU A 73 -30.75 -7.73 -17.07
C LEU A 73 -31.03 -6.23 -16.97
N ASN A 74 -31.62 -5.62 -18.01
CA ASN A 74 -32.00 -4.20 -18.00
C ASN A 74 -33.12 -3.85 -17.01
N ARG A 75 -33.87 -4.84 -16.50
CA ARG A 75 -34.91 -4.61 -15.46
C ARG A 75 -34.36 -4.74 -14.05
N VAL A 76 -33.15 -5.26 -13.87
CA VAL A 76 -32.54 -5.40 -12.55
C VAL A 76 -32.28 -4.01 -11.97
N PRO A 77 -32.71 -3.72 -10.73
CA PRO A 77 -32.42 -2.45 -10.07
C PRO A 77 -30.91 -2.19 -10.07
N GLY A 78 -30.54 -0.98 -10.51
CA GLY A 78 -29.16 -0.54 -10.57
C GLY A 78 -28.39 -0.90 -11.85
N VAL A 79 -29.02 -1.58 -12.82
CA VAL A 79 -28.45 -1.73 -14.17
C VAL A 79 -28.82 -0.52 -15.01
N THR A 80 -27.82 0.26 -15.45
CA THR A 80 -28.04 1.36 -16.39
C THR A 80 -28.28 0.85 -17.80
N TYR A 81 -27.47 -0.12 -18.23
CA TYR A 81 -27.65 -0.82 -19.50
C TYR A 81 -26.91 -2.16 -19.53
N ALA A 82 -27.46 -3.10 -20.30
CA ALA A 82 -26.84 -4.36 -20.68
C ALA A 82 -26.72 -4.42 -22.22
N GLN A 83 -25.49 -4.46 -22.73
CA GLN A 83 -25.18 -4.55 -24.17
C GLN A 83 -24.66 -5.93 -24.53
N SER A 84 -25.18 -6.52 -25.61
CA SER A 84 -24.80 -7.83 -26.12
C SER A 84 -24.83 -7.83 -27.65
N VAL A 85 -24.36 -8.92 -28.27
CA VAL A 85 -24.45 -9.11 -29.73
C VAL A 85 -25.91 -9.07 -30.24
N TRP A 86 -26.88 -9.43 -29.40
CA TRP A 86 -28.30 -9.57 -29.79
C TRP A 86 -29.09 -8.26 -29.82
N ASN A 87 -28.59 -7.22 -29.15
CA ASN A 87 -29.24 -5.90 -29.08
C ASN A 87 -28.46 -4.79 -29.81
N THR A 88 -27.13 -4.90 -29.92
CA THR A 88 -26.29 -3.89 -30.58
C THR A 88 -25.76 -4.33 -31.94
N SER A 89 -25.89 -5.62 -32.28
CA SER A 89 -25.21 -6.23 -33.44
C SER A 89 -23.68 -6.04 -33.42
N ASP A 90 -23.08 -5.76 -32.25
CA ASP A 90 -21.64 -5.59 -32.08
C ASP A 90 -20.93 -6.94 -32.19
N ILE A 91 -20.31 -7.19 -33.34
CA ILE A 91 -19.62 -8.45 -33.65
C ILE A 91 -18.45 -8.74 -32.70
N ARG A 92 -17.92 -7.72 -32.02
CA ARG A 92 -16.82 -7.89 -31.05
C ARG A 92 -17.28 -8.64 -29.81
N LEU A 93 -18.58 -8.59 -29.51
CA LEU A 93 -19.22 -9.30 -28.40
C LEU A 93 -19.53 -10.76 -28.75
N LYS A 94 -19.07 -11.26 -29.90
CA LYS A 94 -19.17 -12.66 -30.30
C LYS A 94 -17.82 -13.33 -30.19
N SER A 95 -17.81 -14.55 -29.66
CA SER A 95 -16.59 -15.35 -29.58
C SER A 95 -16.11 -15.81 -30.96
N SER A 96 -14.83 -16.17 -31.04
CA SER A 96 -14.20 -16.78 -32.22
C SER A 96 -14.87 -18.11 -32.61
N ASP A 97 -15.32 -18.90 -31.64
CA ASP A 97 -16.07 -20.16 -31.86
C ASP A 97 -17.56 -19.94 -32.24
N GLY A 98 -18.06 -18.70 -32.16
CA GLY A 98 -19.44 -18.35 -32.46
C GLY A 98 -20.50 -18.92 -31.49
N ARG A 99 -20.09 -19.57 -30.40
CA ARG A 99 -20.99 -20.21 -29.41
C ARG A 99 -21.10 -19.45 -28.09
N ALA A 100 -20.34 -18.38 -27.90
CA ALA A 100 -20.42 -17.51 -26.74
C ALA A 100 -20.66 -16.05 -27.12
N ALA A 101 -21.42 -15.35 -26.29
CA ALA A 101 -21.67 -13.94 -26.39
C ALA A 101 -21.23 -13.22 -25.11
N LEU A 102 -20.55 -12.09 -25.27
CA LEU A 102 -20.17 -11.21 -24.17
C LEU A 102 -21.28 -10.19 -23.94
N ILE A 103 -21.73 -10.07 -22.70
CA ILE A 103 -22.72 -9.09 -22.27
C ILE A 103 -22.01 -8.09 -21.37
N ARG A 104 -21.98 -6.82 -21.78
CA ARG A 104 -21.43 -5.71 -21.00
C ARG A 104 -22.54 -5.08 -20.18
N VAL A 105 -22.40 -5.10 -18.87
CA VAL A 105 -23.37 -4.53 -17.93
C VAL A 105 -22.74 -3.33 -17.24
N ARG A 106 -23.43 -2.18 -17.32
CA ARG A 106 -23.12 -0.99 -16.54
C ARG A 106 -24.04 -0.94 -15.33
N LEU A 107 -23.45 -0.72 -14.17
CA LEU A 107 -24.17 -0.53 -12.92
C LEU A 107 -24.12 0.95 -12.54
N ASP A 108 -25.19 1.43 -11.89
CA ASP A 108 -25.23 2.74 -11.29
C ASP A 108 -24.67 2.72 -9.85
N GLY A 109 -24.39 3.92 -9.33
CA GLY A 109 -23.99 4.12 -7.94
C GLY A 109 -22.47 4.20 -7.67
N ASP A 110 -22.13 4.37 -6.39
CA ASP A 110 -20.75 4.34 -5.88
C ASP A 110 -20.16 2.91 -5.91
N ASN A 111 -18.86 2.77 -5.66
CA ASN A 111 -18.18 1.46 -5.68
C ASN A 111 -18.85 0.40 -4.78
N ARG A 112 -19.53 0.82 -3.70
CA ARG A 112 -20.22 -0.08 -2.77
C ARG A 112 -21.59 -0.50 -3.31
N GLN A 113 -22.34 0.43 -3.90
CA GLN A 113 -23.62 0.16 -4.56
C GLN A 113 -23.40 -0.77 -5.76
N VAL A 114 -22.38 -0.49 -6.57
CA VAL A 114 -21.95 -1.34 -7.70
C VAL A 114 -21.64 -2.76 -7.23
N ALA A 115 -20.91 -2.93 -6.11
CA ALA A 115 -20.61 -4.25 -5.56
C ALA A 115 -21.88 -5.01 -5.11
N ARG A 116 -22.87 -4.31 -4.52
CA ARG A 116 -24.16 -4.93 -4.13
C ARG A 116 -25.02 -5.33 -5.33
N HIS A 117 -25.11 -4.46 -6.34
CA HIS A 117 -25.82 -4.76 -7.58
C HIS A 117 -25.17 -5.93 -8.31
N TYR A 118 -23.84 -6.00 -8.29
CA TYR A 118 -23.09 -7.14 -8.79
C TYR A 118 -23.46 -8.45 -8.10
N ASP A 119 -23.48 -8.49 -6.76
CA ASP A 119 -23.83 -9.71 -6.02
C ASP A 119 -25.23 -10.20 -6.38
N ALA A 120 -26.21 -9.29 -6.45
CA ALA A 120 -27.57 -9.61 -6.87
C ALA A 120 -27.62 -10.20 -8.29
N ILE A 121 -26.87 -9.62 -9.24
CA ILE A 121 -26.84 -10.11 -10.63
C ILE A 121 -26.13 -11.46 -10.73
N VAL A 122 -25.02 -11.64 -10.03
CA VAL A 122 -24.27 -12.90 -10.08
C VAL A 122 -25.07 -14.02 -9.46
N ASP A 123 -25.65 -13.81 -8.28
CA ASP A 123 -26.46 -14.82 -7.60
C ASP A 123 -27.71 -15.21 -8.41
N GLN A 124 -28.28 -14.26 -9.16
CA GLN A 124 -29.47 -14.50 -9.97
C GLN A 124 -29.20 -15.10 -11.36
N PHE A 125 -28.11 -14.69 -12.03
CA PHE A 125 -27.90 -15.00 -13.45
C PHE A 125 -26.73 -15.94 -13.73
N THR A 126 -25.78 -16.14 -12.81
CA THR A 126 -24.67 -17.08 -13.08
C THR A 126 -25.07 -18.54 -12.90
N GLY A 127 -24.40 -19.42 -13.64
CA GLY A 127 -24.78 -20.83 -13.74
C GLY A 127 -25.64 -21.11 -14.97
N ARG A 128 -26.56 -22.07 -14.87
CA ARG A 128 -27.41 -22.49 -16.00
C ARG A 128 -28.68 -21.63 -16.03
N HIS A 129 -28.79 -20.75 -17.02
CA HIS A 129 -29.94 -19.87 -17.23
C HIS A 129 -30.60 -20.16 -18.58
N GLY A 130 -31.65 -20.98 -18.56
CA GLY A 130 -32.30 -21.47 -19.77
C GLY A 130 -31.35 -22.27 -20.67
N VAL A 131 -31.12 -21.78 -21.89
CA VAL A 131 -30.20 -22.38 -22.88
C VAL A 131 -28.74 -21.93 -22.70
N PHE A 132 -28.48 -20.97 -21.81
CA PHE A 132 -27.15 -20.41 -21.60
C PHE A 132 -26.50 -20.97 -20.32
N THR A 133 -25.18 -21.14 -20.37
CA THR A 133 -24.34 -21.18 -19.18
C THR A 133 -23.67 -19.82 -19.06
N ILE A 134 -23.95 -19.10 -17.98
CA ILE A 134 -23.48 -17.74 -17.76
C ILE A 134 -22.39 -17.75 -16.70
N SER A 135 -21.25 -17.13 -17.00
CA SER A 135 -20.21 -16.81 -16.02
C SER A 135 -19.99 -15.31 -15.93
N ALA A 136 -19.65 -14.83 -14.73
CA ALA A 136 -19.36 -13.42 -14.48
C ALA A 136 -17.86 -13.15 -14.43
N THR A 137 -17.47 -11.98 -14.90
CA THR A 137 -16.08 -11.51 -14.98
C THR A 137 -16.06 -9.97 -15.10
N GLY A 138 -14.87 -9.39 -15.24
CA GLY A 138 -14.66 -7.95 -15.26
C GLY A 138 -14.12 -7.41 -13.93
N THR A 139 -13.97 -6.09 -13.87
CA THR A 139 -13.25 -5.42 -12.78
C THR A 139 -13.96 -5.57 -11.43
N VAL A 140 -15.29 -5.61 -11.40
CA VAL A 140 -16.04 -5.80 -10.14
C VAL A 140 -15.84 -7.21 -9.56
N VAL A 141 -15.69 -8.24 -10.39
CA VAL A 141 -15.36 -9.61 -9.95
C VAL A 141 -13.98 -9.63 -9.31
N ALA A 142 -13.00 -9.04 -10.00
CA ALA A 142 -11.65 -8.91 -9.48
C ALA A 142 -11.65 -8.20 -8.12
N GLN A 143 -12.33 -7.05 -8.01
CA GLN A 143 -12.43 -6.29 -6.77
C GLN A 143 -13.05 -7.08 -5.61
N ARG A 144 -14.10 -7.86 -5.87
CA ARG A 144 -14.72 -8.71 -4.85
C ARG A 144 -13.79 -9.83 -4.41
N GLU A 145 -13.15 -10.51 -5.35
CA GLU A 145 -12.19 -11.59 -5.05
C GLU A 145 -10.99 -11.06 -4.24
N VAL A 146 -10.44 -9.91 -4.62
CA VAL A 146 -9.43 -9.19 -3.80
C VAL A 146 -9.96 -8.94 -2.40
N ALA A 147 -11.16 -8.38 -2.25
CA ALA A 147 -11.70 -8.04 -0.94
C ALA A 147 -11.88 -9.28 -0.04
N VAL A 148 -12.31 -10.41 -0.62
CA VAL A 148 -12.44 -11.69 0.09
C VAL A 148 -11.07 -12.25 0.49
N ASP A 149 -10.13 -12.30 -0.45
CA ASP A 149 -8.76 -12.80 -0.20
C ASP A 149 -8.06 -11.97 0.88
N VAL A 150 -8.19 -10.65 0.82
CA VAL A 150 -7.61 -9.73 1.81
C VAL A 150 -8.19 -9.97 3.20
N ARG A 151 -9.51 -10.19 3.32
CA ARG A 151 -10.15 -10.50 4.60
C ARG A 151 -9.62 -11.83 5.16
N HIS A 152 -9.50 -12.85 4.33
CA HIS A 152 -8.93 -14.14 4.75
C HIS A 152 -7.46 -14.02 5.17
N ASP A 153 -6.65 -13.29 4.40
CA ASP A 153 -5.24 -13.04 4.72
C ASP A 153 -5.08 -12.24 6.01
N LEU A 154 -5.95 -11.25 6.28
CA LEU A 154 -5.96 -10.50 7.53
C LEU A 154 -6.21 -11.43 8.73
N VAL A 155 -7.28 -12.22 8.70
CA VAL A 155 -7.62 -13.15 9.79
C VAL A 155 -6.51 -14.16 10.02
N ARG A 156 -5.94 -14.71 8.94
CA ARG A 156 -4.86 -15.70 9.02
C ARG A 156 -3.57 -15.09 9.58
N SER A 157 -3.19 -13.91 9.11
CA SER A 157 -1.97 -13.22 9.56
C SER A 157 -2.10 -12.78 11.02
N GLU A 158 -3.26 -12.31 11.47
CA GLU A 158 -3.53 -11.96 12.87
C GLU A 158 -3.49 -13.21 13.77
N ALA A 159 -4.12 -14.31 13.35
CA ALA A 159 -4.13 -15.57 14.09
C ALA A 159 -2.72 -16.16 14.26
N LEU A 160 -1.80 -15.88 13.33
CA LEU A 160 -0.39 -16.29 13.43
C LEU A 160 0.45 -15.28 14.23
N ALA A 161 0.31 -13.99 13.94
CA ALA A 161 1.16 -12.95 14.50
C ALA A 161 0.88 -12.70 15.99
N VAL A 162 -0.39 -12.58 16.40
CA VAL A 162 -0.74 -12.21 17.78
C VAL A 162 -0.19 -13.21 18.82
N PRO A 163 -0.36 -14.54 18.66
CA PRO A 163 0.21 -15.49 19.60
C PRO A 163 1.74 -15.44 19.62
N LEU A 164 2.38 -15.31 18.45
CA LEU A 164 3.82 -15.30 18.35
C LEU A 164 4.43 -14.03 18.98
N VAL A 165 3.79 -12.87 18.75
CA VAL A 165 4.14 -11.61 19.42
C VAL A 165 3.94 -11.72 20.92
N ALA A 166 2.84 -12.31 21.40
CA ALA A 166 2.63 -12.53 22.83
C ALA A 166 3.74 -13.38 23.46
N VAL A 167 4.16 -14.46 22.79
CA VAL A 167 5.29 -15.30 23.24
C VAL A 167 6.59 -14.49 23.31
N VAL A 168 6.90 -13.69 22.28
CA VAL A 168 8.10 -12.84 22.27
C VAL A 168 8.04 -11.78 23.37
N LEU A 169 6.89 -11.13 23.59
CA LEU A 169 6.72 -10.16 24.67
C LEU A 169 6.98 -10.79 26.05
N VAL A 170 6.43 -11.99 26.28
CA VAL A 170 6.68 -12.75 27.51
C VAL A 170 8.15 -13.09 27.66
N TRP A 171 8.82 -13.47 26.57
CA TRP A 171 10.27 -13.74 26.56
C TRP A 171 11.10 -12.49 26.87
N VAL A 172 10.77 -11.34 26.28
CA VAL A 172 11.48 -10.07 26.45
C VAL A 172 11.32 -9.52 27.87
N PHE A 173 10.09 -9.48 28.39
CA PHE A 173 9.84 -8.90 29.72
C PHE A 173 10.08 -9.87 30.88
N GLY A 174 10.00 -11.18 30.63
CA GLY A 174 10.10 -12.23 31.66
C GLY A 174 8.93 -12.22 32.67
N SER A 175 7.83 -11.54 32.34
CA SER A 175 6.64 -11.37 33.17
C SER A 175 5.39 -11.35 32.29
N LEU A 176 4.39 -12.16 32.64
CA LEU A 176 3.09 -12.19 31.96
C LEU A 176 2.37 -10.83 32.07
N VAL A 177 2.46 -10.18 33.22
CA VAL A 177 1.79 -8.88 33.47
C VAL A 177 2.44 -7.79 32.62
N ALA A 178 3.77 -7.76 32.56
CA ALA A 178 4.49 -6.79 31.74
C ALA A 178 4.21 -6.99 30.23
N ALA A 179 4.12 -8.24 29.78
CA ALA A 179 3.77 -8.57 28.39
C ALA A 179 2.32 -8.22 28.02
N ALA A 180 1.40 -8.24 28.98
CA ALA A 180 0.01 -7.88 28.75
C ALA A 180 -0.20 -6.38 28.49
N VAL A 181 0.64 -5.51 29.06
CA VAL A 181 0.51 -4.05 28.91
C VAL A 181 0.59 -3.63 27.43
N PRO A 182 1.62 -3.99 26.65
CA PRO A 182 1.66 -3.71 25.20
C PRO A 182 0.46 -4.25 24.42
N LEU A 183 -0.03 -5.46 24.75
CA LEU A 183 -1.16 -6.08 24.06
C LEU A 183 -2.47 -5.31 24.28
N VAL A 184 -2.71 -4.85 25.51
CA VAL A 184 -3.88 -4.02 25.85
C VAL A 184 -3.84 -2.68 25.12
N VAL A 185 -2.67 -2.05 25.05
CA VAL A 185 -2.47 -0.77 24.33
C VAL A 185 -2.70 -0.96 22.83
N GLY A 186 -2.18 -2.05 22.25
CA GLY A 186 -2.39 -2.40 20.84
C GLY A 186 -3.86 -2.64 20.53
N ALA A 187 -4.55 -3.45 21.35
CA ALA A 187 -5.99 -3.69 21.20
C ALA A 187 -6.81 -2.39 21.29
N PHE A 188 -6.46 -1.51 22.23
CA PHE A 188 -7.11 -0.20 22.37
C PHE A 188 -6.87 0.69 21.14
N GLY A 189 -5.63 0.79 20.67
CA GLY A 189 -5.28 1.56 19.48
C GLY A 189 -6.00 1.06 18.22
N LEU A 190 -6.10 -0.26 18.05
CA LEU A 190 -6.83 -0.90 16.97
C LEU A 190 -8.34 -0.59 17.03
N ALA A 191 -8.96 -0.73 18.21
CA ALA A 191 -10.37 -0.41 18.40
C ALA A 191 -10.66 1.09 18.14
N ALA A 192 -9.80 1.99 18.63
CA ALA A 192 -9.96 3.43 18.40
C ALA A 192 -9.80 3.81 16.93
N THR A 193 -8.80 3.24 16.25
CA THR A 193 -8.56 3.50 14.83
C THR A 193 -9.70 2.98 13.96
N THR A 194 -10.19 1.77 14.21
CA THR A 194 -11.33 1.20 13.46
C THR A 194 -12.60 2.03 13.64
N ALA A 195 -12.84 2.61 14.82
CA ALA A 195 -13.93 3.54 15.05
C ALA A 195 -13.79 4.83 14.21
N VAL A 196 -12.57 5.39 14.10
CA VAL A 196 -12.31 6.56 13.25
C VAL A 196 -12.48 6.23 11.77
N LEU A 197 -11.99 5.08 11.32
CA LEU A 197 -12.23 4.62 9.95
C LEU A 197 -13.73 4.45 9.68
N ALA A 198 -14.50 3.92 10.62
CA ALA A 198 -15.95 3.81 10.51
C ALA A 198 -16.64 5.17 10.40
N ALA A 199 -16.15 6.20 11.09
CA ALA A 199 -16.62 7.57 10.91
C ALA A 199 -16.25 8.13 9.52
N LEU A 200 -15.00 7.90 9.07
CA LEU A 200 -14.52 8.37 7.77
C LEU A 200 -15.27 7.76 6.60
N THR A 201 -15.68 6.48 6.67
CA THR A 201 -16.50 5.83 5.61
C THR A 201 -17.85 6.51 5.32
N ARG A 202 -18.28 7.46 6.18
CA ARG A 202 -19.49 8.26 5.98
C ARG A 202 -19.26 9.50 5.11
N VAL A 203 -18.02 10.00 5.05
CA VAL A 203 -17.67 11.26 4.37
C VAL A 203 -16.72 11.05 3.21
N THR A 204 -15.93 9.97 3.22
CA THR A 204 -14.97 9.63 2.16
C THR A 204 -14.94 8.13 1.89
N GLU A 205 -14.45 7.73 0.71
CA GLU A 205 -14.14 6.33 0.43
C GLU A 205 -12.87 5.92 1.20
N VAL A 206 -12.96 4.81 1.92
CA VAL A 206 -11.83 4.21 2.66
C VAL A 206 -11.48 2.89 2.01
N SER A 207 -10.24 2.74 1.56
CA SER A 207 -9.78 1.49 0.94
C SER A 207 -9.79 0.34 1.93
N PHE A 208 -10.13 -0.88 1.50
CA PHE A 208 -10.03 -2.06 2.36
C PHE A 208 -8.59 -2.34 2.83
N PHE A 209 -7.57 -1.86 2.10
CA PHE A 209 -6.16 -1.94 2.50
C PHE A 209 -5.83 -1.13 3.76
N ALA A 210 -6.66 -0.12 4.09
CA ALA A 210 -6.51 0.69 5.28
C ALA A 210 -6.53 -0.16 6.56
N LEU A 211 -7.32 -1.24 6.59
CA LEU A 211 -7.37 -2.16 7.73
C LEU A 211 -6.08 -2.95 7.91
N ASN A 212 -5.49 -3.46 6.84
CA ASN A 212 -4.24 -4.24 6.92
C ASN A 212 -3.11 -3.39 7.50
N ILE A 213 -3.00 -2.14 7.03
CA ILE A 213 -2.02 -1.18 7.57
C ILE A 213 -2.37 -0.84 9.01
N THR A 214 -3.66 -0.67 9.33
CA THR A 214 -4.13 -0.38 10.69
C THR A 214 -3.69 -1.44 11.69
N THR A 215 -3.92 -2.72 11.39
CA THR A 215 -3.49 -3.83 12.24
C THR A 215 -1.98 -3.89 12.31
N ALA A 216 -1.30 -3.92 11.15
CA ALA A 216 0.15 -4.15 11.10
C ALA A 216 0.94 -3.03 11.80
N LEU A 217 0.65 -1.77 11.45
CA LEU A 217 1.29 -0.61 12.06
C LEU A 217 0.81 -0.39 13.50
N GLY A 218 -0.46 -0.69 13.80
CA GLY A 218 -1.03 -0.49 15.13
C GLY A 218 -0.41 -1.37 16.18
N PHE A 219 -0.24 -2.66 15.91
CA PHE A 219 0.47 -3.55 16.81
C PHE A 219 1.94 -3.16 16.94
N ALA A 220 2.61 -2.83 15.83
CA ALA A 220 4.01 -2.43 15.81
C ALA A 220 4.29 -1.26 16.76
N LEU A 221 3.62 -0.13 16.53
CA LEU A 221 3.86 1.10 17.27
C LEU A 221 3.40 1.01 18.72
N ALA A 222 2.24 0.39 18.97
CA ALA A 222 1.73 0.23 20.33
C ALA A 222 2.70 -0.62 21.18
N VAL A 223 3.25 -1.67 20.60
CA VAL A 223 4.24 -2.51 21.28
C VAL A 223 5.54 -1.75 21.52
N ASP A 224 6.07 -1.09 20.50
CA ASP A 224 7.35 -0.38 20.60
C ASP A 224 7.31 0.75 21.62
N TYR A 225 6.27 1.58 21.58
CA TYR A 225 6.11 2.68 22.54
C TYR A 225 5.89 2.17 23.97
N SER A 226 5.12 1.10 24.13
CA SER A 226 4.93 0.47 25.46
C SER A 226 6.22 -0.14 25.97
N LEU A 227 7.03 -0.76 25.11
CA LEU A 227 8.29 -1.39 25.49
C LEU A 227 9.31 -0.38 25.99
N ILE A 228 9.41 0.79 25.35
CA ILE A 228 10.27 1.89 25.78
C ILE A 228 9.88 2.38 27.19
N LEU A 229 8.59 2.62 27.42
CA LEU A 229 8.07 3.11 28.71
C LEU A 229 8.20 2.06 29.82
N VAL A 230 7.75 0.83 29.57
CA VAL A 230 7.79 -0.27 30.55
C VAL A 230 9.23 -0.59 30.92
N SER A 231 10.16 -0.63 29.96
CA SER A 231 11.55 -0.88 30.27
C SER A 231 12.17 0.24 31.10
N ARG A 232 11.88 1.50 30.79
CA ARG A 232 12.42 2.61 31.59
C ARG A 232 11.85 2.59 33.01
N PHE A 233 10.56 2.38 33.16
CA PHE A 233 9.93 2.27 34.48
C PHE A 233 10.54 1.16 35.33
N ARG A 234 10.79 -0.02 34.74
CA ARG A 234 11.45 -1.13 35.45
C ARG A 234 12.90 -0.82 35.82
N GLN A 235 13.63 -0.08 34.99
CA GLN A 235 14.98 0.39 35.32
C GLN A 235 14.97 1.32 36.54
N GLU A 236 14.03 2.27 36.59
CA GLU A 236 13.89 3.20 37.72
C GLU A 236 13.48 2.48 39.02
N LEU A 237 12.55 1.50 38.94
CA LEU A 237 12.22 0.67 40.10
C LEU A 237 13.40 -0.18 40.57
N ALA A 238 14.20 -0.72 39.63
CA ALA A 238 15.40 -1.49 39.96
C ALA A 238 16.52 -0.63 40.57
N ALA A 239 16.55 0.67 40.24
CA ALA A 239 17.43 1.66 40.87
C ALA A 239 16.97 2.07 42.29
N GLY A 240 15.81 1.59 42.74
CA GLY A 240 15.29 1.82 44.09
C GLY A 240 14.35 3.02 44.21
N HIS A 241 13.94 3.65 43.11
CA HIS A 241 13.00 4.76 43.15
C HIS A 241 11.57 4.31 43.51
N ALA A 242 10.85 5.15 44.27
CA ALA A 242 9.43 4.93 44.56
C ALA A 242 8.58 5.03 43.28
N VAL A 243 7.43 4.34 43.24
CA VAL A 243 6.56 4.28 42.04
C VAL A 243 6.24 5.66 41.45
N PRO A 244 5.86 6.70 42.23
CA PRO A 244 5.57 8.03 41.67
C PRO A 244 6.80 8.67 41.01
N ALA A 245 7.97 8.61 41.66
CA ALA A 245 9.21 9.17 41.14
C ALA A 245 9.70 8.40 39.89
N ALA A 246 9.59 7.06 39.91
CA ALA A 246 9.90 6.23 38.76
C ALA A 246 9.02 6.55 37.54
N LEU A 247 7.73 6.83 37.76
CA LEU A 247 6.81 7.25 36.69
C LEU A 247 7.17 8.63 36.15
N GLU A 248 7.47 9.59 37.01
CA GLU A 248 7.85 10.95 36.62
C GLU A 248 9.08 10.94 35.71
N VAL A 249 10.14 10.25 36.12
CA VAL A 249 11.36 10.11 35.30
C VAL A 249 11.07 9.37 34.00
N THR A 250 10.24 8.33 34.04
CA THR A 250 9.85 7.56 32.84
C THR A 250 9.14 8.45 31.82
N VAL A 251 8.15 9.24 32.24
CA VAL A 251 7.40 10.10 31.32
C VAL A 251 8.27 11.25 30.81
N ALA A 252 9.09 11.86 31.69
CA ALA A 252 9.96 12.97 31.33
C ALA A 252 11.07 12.59 30.31
N THR A 253 11.53 11.34 30.35
CA THR A 253 12.60 10.84 29.47
C THR A 253 12.05 10.00 28.31
N ALA A 254 11.63 8.77 28.61
CA ALA A 254 11.12 7.81 27.64
C ALA A 254 9.82 8.29 26.97
N GLY A 255 8.91 8.93 27.72
CA GLY A 255 7.70 9.53 27.16
C GLY A 255 8.00 10.66 26.16
N ARG A 256 9.00 11.51 26.46
CA ARG A 256 9.47 12.53 25.52
C ARG A 256 9.99 11.90 24.24
N THR A 257 10.81 10.85 24.33
CA THR A 257 11.31 10.11 23.16
C THR A 257 10.16 9.54 22.33
N VAL A 258 9.16 8.91 22.96
CA VAL A 258 7.96 8.38 22.28
C VAL A 258 7.20 9.50 21.55
N ALA A 259 7.04 10.68 22.14
CA ALA A 259 6.34 11.80 21.52
C ALA A 259 7.05 12.32 20.25
N TYR A 260 8.38 12.47 20.30
CA TYR A 260 9.16 12.87 19.12
C TYR A 260 9.14 11.79 18.03
N SER A 261 9.17 10.51 18.43
CA SER A 261 9.07 9.37 17.52
C SER A 261 7.72 9.36 16.80
N ALA A 262 6.63 9.44 17.54
CA ALA A 262 5.29 9.52 16.98
C ALA A 262 5.15 10.72 16.01
N ALA A 263 5.71 11.88 16.37
CA ALA A 263 5.72 13.04 15.48
C ALA A 263 6.48 12.78 14.16
N THR A 264 7.61 12.06 14.19
CA THR A 264 8.35 11.70 12.97
C THR A 264 7.58 10.74 12.07
N VAL A 265 6.89 9.75 12.64
CA VAL A 265 6.03 8.83 11.85
C VAL A 265 4.84 9.57 11.27
N LEU A 266 4.15 10.41 12.05
CA LEU A 266 3.02 11.21 11.58
C LEU A 266 3.39 12.06 10.38
N LEU A 267 4.53 12.77 10.45
CA LEU A 267 4.99 13.61 9.36
C LEU A 267 5.37 12.79 8.12
N SER A 268 6.00 11.63 8.31
CA SER A 268 6.40 10.75 7.20
C SER A 268 5.17 10.18 6.48
N VAL A 269 4.21 9.67 7.24
CA VAL A 269 2.93 9.12 6.72
C VAL A 269 2.07 10.22 6.10
N SER A 270 2.12 11.45 6.62
CA SER A 270 1.34 12.57 6.07
C SER A 270 1.67 12.88 4.60
N GLY A 271 2.87 12.51 4.13
CA GLY A 271 3.25 12.59 2.72
C GLY A 271 2.29 11.83 1.80
N LEU A 272 1.66 10.76 2.29
CA LEU A 272 0.65 10.00 1.55
C LEU A 272 -0.58 10.86 1.19
N ALA A 273 -0.90 11.90 1.96
CA ALA A 273 -2.04 12.79 1.67
C ALA A 273 -1.83 13.66 0.43
N LEU A 274 -0.56 13.91 0.05
CA LEU A 274 -0.21 14.76 -1.09
C LEU A 274 -0.47 14.06 -2.43
N PHE A 275 -0.48 12.73 -2.46
CA PHE A 275 -0.87 12.02 -3.67
C PHE A 275 -2.36 12.25 -3.97
N PRO A 276 -2.72 12.47 -5.24
CA PRO A 276 -4.09 12.84 -5.61
C PRO A 276 -5.10 11.68 -5.47
N MET A 277 -4.62 10.43 -5.44
CA MET A 277 -5.45 9.23 -5.43
C MET A 277 -6.13 8.99 -4.08
N GLY A 278 -7.41 8.60 -4.10
CA GLY A 278 -8.16 8.23 -2.90
C GLY A 278 -7.54 7.06 -2.13
N PHE A 279 -6.88 6.15 -2.84
CA PHE A 279 -6.10 5.05 -2.28
C PHE A 279 -5.09 5.54 -1.25
N PHE A 280 -4.14 6.41 -1.63
CA PHE A 280 -3.11 6.93 -0.71
C PHE A 280 -3.70 7.74 0.43
N ARG A 281 -4.72 8.58 0.16
CA ARG A 281 -5.39 9.38 1.19
C ARG A 281 -6.06 8.49 2.24
N SER A 282 -6.74 7.42 1.83
CA SER A 282 -7.36 6.49 2.77
C SER A 282 -6.35 5.78 3.67
N LEU A 283 -5.20 5.38 3.11
CA LEU A 283 -4.10 4.78 3.87
C LEU A 283 -3.43 5.80 4.80
N CYS A 284 -3.32 7.05 4.36
CA CYS A 284 -2.84 8.16 5.17
C CYS A 284 -3.71 8.34 6.42
N TRP A 285 -5.04 8.45 6.25
CA TRP A 285 -5.96 8.61 7.38
C TRP A 285 -5.91 7.45 8.36
N ALA A 286 -5.79 6.22 7.84
CA ALA A 286 -5.59 5.04 8.67
C ALA A 286 -4.31 5.12 9.48
N ALA A 287 -3.16 5.27 8.82
CA ALA A 287 -1.87 5.29 9.48
C ALA A 287 -1.70 6.48 10.43
N LEU A 288 -2.21 7.68 10.10
CA LEU A 288 -2.24 8.83 11.02
C LEU A 288 -3.07 8.52 12.26
N SER A 289 -4.27 7.96 12.10
CA SER A 289 -5.15 7.59 13.21
C SER A 289 -4.47 6.57 14.13
N VAL A 290 -3.85 5.53 13.53
CA VAL A 290 -3.06 4.54 14.28
C VAL A 290 -1.99 5.20 15.13
N VAL A 291 -1.15 6.04 14.53
CA VAL A 291 -0.01 6.63 15.23
C VAL A 291 -0.50 7.54 16.36
N VAL A 292 -1.52 8.37 16.12
CA VAL A 292 -2.11 9.25 17.14
C VAL A 292 -2.66 8.44 18.32
N PHE A 293 -3.44 7.38 18.06
CA PHE A 293 -4.02 6.58 19.13
C PHE A 293 -3.00 5.69 19.83
N ALA A 294 -2.03 5.12 19.11
CA ALA A 294 -0.95 4.33 19.69
C ALA A 294 -0.06 5.19 20.60
N ALA A 295 0.37 6.36 20.13
CA ALA A 295 1.17 7.30 20.92
C ALA A 295 0.37 7.88 22.09
N GLY A 296 -0.88 8.29 21.85
CA GLY A 296 -1.78 8.78 22.88
C GLY A 296 -2.03 7.74 23.98
N ALA A 297 -2.29 6.49 23.60
CA ALA A 297 -2.46 5.40 24.55
C ALA A 297 -1.16 5.04 25.27
N ALA A 298 -0.03 5.03 24.58
CA ALA A 298 1.27 4.83 25.21
C ALA A 298 1.57 5.94 26.24
N LEU A 299 1.28 7.21 25.94
CA LEU A 299 1.58 8.32 26.84
C LEU A 299 0.57 8.52 27.98
N THR A 300 -0.60 7.88 27.92
CA THR A 300 -1.66 8.03 28.93
C THR A 300 -2.03 6.72 29.62
N VAL A 301 -2.39 5.70 28.84
CA VAL A 301 -2.83 4.40 29.34
C VAL A 301 -1.68 3.63 29.96
N VAL A 302 -0.48 3.64 29.36
CA VAL A 302 0.66 2.92 29.94
C VAL A 302 1.06 3.50 31.29
N PRO A 303 1.33 4.81 31.48
CA PRO A 303 1.63 5.36 32.79
C PRO A 303 0.54 5.09 33.83
N ALA A 304 -0.74 5.13 33.43
CA ALA A 304 -1.86 4.79 34.33
C ALA A 304 -1.87 3.30 34.74
N LEU A 305 -1.58 2.38 33.80
CA LEU A 305 -1.44 0.96 34.13
C LEU A 305 -0.21 0.72 35.00
N LEU A 306 0.90 1.39 34.72
CA LEU A 306 2.13 1.29 35.51
C LEU A 306 1.95 1.83 36.95
N SER A 307 1.16 2.89 37.14
CA SER A 307 0.85 3.42 38.47
C SER A 307 0.00 2.48 39.30
N LEU A 308 -0.98 1.80 38.68
CA LEU A 308 -1.82 0.80 39.33
C LEU A 308 -1.06 -0.48 39.64
N LEU A 309 -0.20 -0.93 38.71
CA LEU A 309 0.57 -2.16 38.88
C LEU A 309 1.74 -1.97 39.86
N GLY A 310 2.45 -0.84 39.76
CA GLY A 310 3.66 -0.57 40.55
C GLY A 310 4.67 -1.71 40.47
N HIS A 311 5.07 -2.22 41.64
CA HIS A 311 5.94 -3.40 41.76
C HIS A 311 5.28 -4.70 41.26
N GLY A 312 3.96 -4.72 41.13
CA GLY A 312 3.18 -5.83 40.59
C GLY A 312 3.41 -6.09 39.10
N ILE A 313 4.10 -5.21 38.38
CA ILE A 313 4.51 -5.43 36.97
C ILE A 313 5.36 -6.69 36.79
N ASP A 314 6.04 -7.09 37.86
CA ASP A 314 6.88 -8.27 37.93
C ASP A 314 6.16 -9.51 38.50
N ARG A 315 4.83 -9.47 38.67
CA ARG A 315 4.04 -10.66 39.05
C ARG A 315 3.90 -11.62 37.87
N GLY A 316 3.87 -12.92 38.15
CA GLY A 316 3.84 -13.95 37.10
C GLY A 316 5.18 -14.10 36.39
N ARG A 317 6.29 -13.84 37.10
CA ARG A 317 7.66 -14.12 36.62
C ARG A 317 7.78 -15.58 36.23
N LEU A 318 7.88 -15.84 34.94
CA LEU A 318 8.27 -17.15 34.43
C LEU A 318 9.77 -17.31 34.69
N ARG A 319 10.18 -18.48 35.18
CA ARG A 319 11.60 -18.83 35.40
C ARG A 319 12.31 -19.10 34.06
N THR A 320 12.04 -18.27 33.06
CA THR A 320 12.64 -18.32 31.72
C THR A 320 13.52 -17.09 31.54
N SER A 321 14.77 -17.27 31.96
CA SER A 321 15.99 -16.71 31.36
C SER A 321 15.97 -15.26 30.82
N GLY A 322 15.96 -14.28 31.73
CA GLY A 322 16.67 -12.99 31.55
C GLY A 322 17.84 -12.81 32.53
N ARG A 323 17.82 -13.55 33.66
CA ARG A 323 18.91 -13.56 34.66
C ARG A 323 19.94 -14.68 34.45
N SER A 324 19.72 -15.61 33.53
CA SER A 324 20.67 -16.71 33.29
C SER A 324 21.81 -16.38 32.31
N ALA A 325 21.85 -15.17 31.74
CA ALA A 325 23.07 -14.64 31.13
C ALA A 325 24.14 -14.27 32.19
N VAL A 326 23.78 -14.15 33.47
CA VAL A 326 24.68 -13.67 34.54
C VAL A 326 25.55 -14.80 35.13
N ARG A 327 25.54 -16.02 34.59
CA ARG A 327 26.38 -17.13 35.10
C ARG A 327 27.36 -17.76 34.09
N GLY A 328 27.57 -17.17 32.91
CA GLY A 328 28.67 -17.63 32.05
C GLY A 328 28.71 -17.13 30.60
N GLY A 329 27.74 -16.35 30.12
CA GLY A 329 27.72 -15.81 28.75
C GLY A 329 27.46 -14.31 28.74
N ARG A 330 28.16 -13.54 27.91
CA ARG A 330 28.00 -12.08 27.79
C ARG A 330 26.51 -11.72 27.64
N SER A 331 26.02 -10.76 28.42
CA SER A 331 24.65 -10.26 28.27
C SER A 331 24.42 -9.73 26.85
N ALA A 332 23.17 -9.73 26.36
CA ALA A 332 22.85 -9.24 25.01
C ALA A 332 23.39 -7.81 24.78
N GLY A 333 23.35 -6.95 25.80
CA GLY A 333 23.95 -5.61 25.74
C GLY A 333 25.46 -5.64 25.58
N GLU A 334 26.17 -6.57 26.22
CA GLU A 334 27.62 -6.72 26.05
C GLU A 334 28.02 -7.26 24.68
N CYS A 335 27.15 -8.03 24.02
CA CYS A 335 27.32 -8.42 22.62
C CYS A 335 27.25 -7.19 21.70
N TRP A 336 26.22 -6.35 21.86
CA TRP A 336 26.10 -5.08 21.14
C TRP A 336 27.26 -4.13 21.44
N ALA A 337 27.71 -4.04 22.69
CA ALA A 337 28.89 -3.25 23.05
C ALA A 337 30.18 -3.81 22.42
N ALA A 338 30.31 -5.13 22.30
CA ALA A 338 31.46 -5.76 21.64
C ALA A 338 31.45 -5.48 20.13
N LEU A 339 30.29 -5.57 19.49
CA LEU A 339 30.11 -5.18 18.09
C LEU A 339 30.48 -3.70 17.90
N ALA A 340 29.94 -2.80 18.73
CA ALA A 340 30.24 -1.38 18.67
C ALA A 340 31.74 -1.09 18.80
N ARG A 341 32.43 -1.73 19.76
CA ARG A 341 33.89 -1.59 19.93
C ARG A 341 34.66 -2.08 18.71
N TRP A 342 34.25 -3.20 18.11
CA TRP A 342 34.88 -3.73 16.90
C TRP A 342 34.70 -2.76 15.71
N VAL A 343 33.48 -2.26 15.50
CA VAL A 343 33.17 -1.28 14.44
C VAL A 343 33.97 0.01 14.62
N ILE A 344 33.98 0.56 15.83
CA ILE A 344 34.70 1.82 16.15
C ILE A 344 36.22 1.64 16.07
N GLY A 345 36.73 0.43 16.22
CA GLY A 345 38.15 0.11 16.03
C GLY A 345 38.59 0.20 14.56
N ARG A 346 37.68 0.02 13.60
CA ARG A 346 37.95 0.08 12.16
C ARG A 346 36.83 0.80 11.38
N PRO A 347 36.54 2.07 11.68
CA PRO A 347 35.31 2.70 11.23
C PRO A 347 35.30 2.96 9.72
N GLY A 348 36.43 3.33 9.11
CA GLY A 348 36.53 3.56 7.66
C GLY A 348 36.25 2.29 6.84
N PRO A 349 36.99 1.18 7.05
CA PRO A 349 36.75 -0.07 6.31
C PRO A 349 35.35 -0.65 6.51
N VAL A 350 34.82 -0.60 7.74
CA VAL A 350 33.46 -1.10 8.02
C VAL A 350 32.41 -0.25 7.32
N LEU A 351 32.55 1.08 7.37
CA LEU A 351 31.64 2.00 6.68
C LEU A 351 31.63 1.74 5.18
N LEU A 352 32.80 1.61 4.56
CA LEU A 352 32.93 1.33 3.13
C LEU A 352 32.34 -0.03 2.76
N ALA A 353 32.68 -1.09 3.49
CA ALA A 353 32.16 -2.44 3.22
C ALA A 353 30.64 -2.53 3.38
N ALA A 354 30.08 -2.02 4.48
CA ALA A 354 28.64 -2.07 4.73
C ALA A 354 27.86 -1.20 3.74
N THR A 355 28.38 -0.02 3.38
CA THR A 355 27.74 0.84 2.36
C THR A 355 27.80 0.20 0.98
N SER A 356 28.91 -0.45 0.62
CA SER A 356 29.00 -1.20 -0.65
C SER A 356 28.00 -2.34 -0.71
N VAL A 357 27.79 -3.09 0.39
CA VAL A 357 26.74 -4.12 0.45
C VAL A 357 25.35 -3.49 0.24
N LEU A 358 25.05 -2.37 0.92
CA LEU A 358 23.77 -1.67 0.72
C LEU A 358 23.57 -1.22 -0.73
N LEU A 359 24.62 -0.70 -1.38
CA LEU A 359 24.56 -0.28 -2.79
C LEU A 359 24.35 -1.47 -3.74
N VAL A 360 24.96 -2.62 -3.46
CA VAL A 360 24.72 -3.86 -4.22
C VAL A 360 23.28 -4.34 -4.06
N LEU A 361 22.74 -4.32 -2.83
CA LEU A 361 21.35 -4.66 -2.57
C LEU A 361 20.37 -3.67 -3.20
N ALA A 362 20.76 -2.39 -3.33
CA ALA A 362 19.99 -1.34 -3.97
C ALA A 362 20.04 -1.41 -5.51
N ALA A 363 21.07 -1.99 -6.11
CA ALA A 363 21.27 -1.99 -7.56
C ALA A 363 20.08 -2.51 -8.39
N PRO A 364 19.34 -3.58 -7.99
CA PRO A 364 18.18 -4.04 -8.74
C PRO A 364 17.06 -3.01 -8.83
N ALA A 365 16.96 -2.06 -7.88
CA ALA A 365 15.96 -0.99 -7.93
C ALA A 365 16.12 -0.08 -9.16
N LEU A 366 17.32 0.01 -9.74
CA LEU A 366 17.56 0.78 -10.98
C LEU A 366 16.96 0.10 -12.22
N GLY A 367 16.75 -1.22 -12.17
CA GLY A 367 16.16 -2.01 -13.24
C GLY A 367 14.66 -2.21 -13.10
N VAL A 368 14.02 -1.52 -12.15
CA VAL A 368 12.59 -1.67 -11.90
C VAL A 368 11.77 -1.29 -13.13
N ARG A 369 10.82 -2.14 -13.49
CA ARG A 369 9.82 -1.82 -14.51
C ARG A 369 8.47 -1.67 -13.83
N PHE A 370 7.85 -0.52 -14.02
CA PHE A 370 6.49 -0.27 -13.55
C PHE A 370 5.49 -0.57 -14.66
N GLY A 371 4.32 -1.07 -14.28
CA GLY A 371 3.27 -1.42 -15.23
C GLY A 371 2.32 -2.47 -14.68
N GLY A 372 1.57 -3.08 -15.60
CA GLY A 372 0.52 -4.04 -15.27
C GLY A 372 -0.78 -3.36 -14.86
N THR A 373 -1.86 -4.14 -14.85
CA THR A 373 -3.13 -3.65 -14.31
C THR A 373 -3.05 -3.59 -12.79
N PRO A 374 -3.81 -2.71 -12.12
CA PRO A 374 -3.91 -2.72 -10.66
C PRO A 374 -4.09 -4.13 -10.10
N TYR A 375 -4.94 -4.95 -10.73
CA TYR A 375 -5.32 -6.27 -10.24
C TYR A 375 -4.22 -7.34 -10.36
N ASP A 376 -3.16 -7.10 -11.14
CA ASP A 376 -2.04 -8.05 -11.32
C ASP A 376 -1.27 -8.28 -10.01
N TRP A 377 -1.25 -7.29 -9.14
CA TRP A 377 -0.63 -7.39 -7.82
C TRP A 377 -1.62 -7.75 -6.72
N TRP A 378 -2.92 -7.53 -6.91
CA TRP A 378 -3.88 -7.69 -5.83
C TRP A 378 -4.66 -9.00 -5.84
N THR A 379 -4.56 -9.80 -6.90
CA THR A 379 -5.28 -11.09 -6.99
C THR A 379 -4.32 -12.28 -7.00
N ALA A 380 -4.78 -13.42 -6.45
CA ALA A 380 -4.01 -14.65 -6.45
C ALA A 380 -3.79 -15.18 -7.89
N PRO A 381 -2.70 -15.92 -8.19
CA PRO A 381 -2.47 -16.48 -9.53
C PRO A 381 -3.62 -17.35 -10.02
N GLN A 382 -4.21 -18.14 -9.13
CA GLN A 382 -5.36 -19.02 -9.37
C GLN A 382 -6.73 -18.34 -9.25
N ALA A 383 -6.77 -17.00 -9.21
CA ALA A 383 -8.02 -16.24 -9.09
C ALA A 383 -8.96 -16.47 -10.29
N GLN A 384 -10.25 -16.64 -10.03
CA GLN A 384 -11.25 -16.97 -11.06
C GLN A 384 -11.39 -15.85 -12.10
N TRP A 385 -11.28 -14.58 -11.68
CA TRP A 385 -11.37 -13.46 -12.60
C TRP A 385 -10.22 -13.48 -13.63
N ARG A 386 -9.01 -13.90 -13.24
CA ARG A 386 -7.84 -13.97 -14.15
C ARG A 386 -8.07 -15.00 -15.24
N MET A 387 -8.42 -16.22 -14.84
CA MET A 387 -8.73 -17.30 -15.78
C MET A 387 -9.85 -16.88 -16.73
N SER A 388 -10.88 -16.21 -16.21
CA SER A 388 -12.00 -15.71 -17.01
C SER A 388 -11.58 -14.59 -17.97
N THR A 389 -10.67 -13.70 -17.56
CA THR A 389 -10.18 -12.58 -18.38
C THR A 389 -9.24 -13.07 -19.48
N GLU A 390 -8.31 -13.97 -19.17
CA GLU A 390 -7.46 -14.62 -20.16
C GLU A 390 -8.31 -15.41 -21.17
N GLN A 391 -9.31 -16.13 -20.69
CA GLN A 391 -10.26 -16.82 -21.54
C GLN A 391 -11.06 -15.86 -22.43
N ILE A 392 -11.46 -14.70 -21.93
CA ILE A 392 -12.13 -13.66 -22.74
C ILE A 392 -11.18 -13.09 -23.78
N GLN A 393 -9.94 -12.76 -23.42
CA GLN A 393 -8.97 -12.25 -24.38
C GLN A 393 -8.72 -13.26 -25.51
N ALA A 394 -8.63 -14.56 -25.16
CA ALA A 394 -8.48 -15.63 -26.14
C ALA A 394 -9.73 -15.84 -27.01
N GLN A 395 -10.93 -15.77 -26.44
CA GLN A 395 -12.20 -16.06 -27.14
C GLN A 395 -12.80 -14.86 -27.85
N PHE A 396 -12.54 -13.63 -27.37
CA PHE A 396 -13.09 -12.37 -27.87
C PHE A 396 -11.97 -11.37 -28.20
N PRO A 397 -11.08 -11.69 -29.17
CA PRO A 397 -9.88 -10.88 -29.43
C PRO A 397 -10.18 -9.42 -29.83
N LEU A 398 -11.36 -9.16 -30.41
CA LEU A 398 -11.80 -7.82 -30.80
C LEU A 398 -12.41 -6.99 -29.65
N ALA A 399 -12.83 -7.65 -28.55
CA ALA A 399 -13.34 -6.99 -27.35
C ALA A 399 -12.32 -6.99 -26.18
N GLY A 400 -11.34 -7.90 -26.21
CA GLY A 400 -10.33 -8.07 -25.18
C GLY A 400 -9.04 -7.25 -25.36
N GLY A 401 -8.84 -6.60 -26.52
CA GLY A 401 -7.71 -5.68 -26.73
C GLY A 401 -7.89 -4.34 -26.02
N ALA A 402 -6.80 -3.59 -25.84
CA ALA A 402 -6.90 -2.21 -25.36
C ALA A 402 -7.80 -1.42 -26.32
N THR A 403 -8.77 -0.69 -25.77
CA THR A 403 -9.63 0.18 -26.58
C THR A 403 -9.52 1.60 -26.08
N PRO A 404 -8.51 2.37 -26.52
CA PRO A 404 -8.44 3.79 -26.23
C PRO A 404 -9.74 4.46 -26.65
N ARG A 405 -10.31 5.24 -25.73
CA ARG A 405 -11.58 5.94 -25.93
C ARG A 405 -11.29 7.41 -26.12
N VAL A 406 -11.53 7.93 -27.32
CA VAL A 406 -11.31 9.34 -27.63
C VAL A 406 -12.63 10.07 -27.55
N VAL A 407 -12.74 11.00 -26.63
CA VAL A 407 -13.92 11.85 -26.42
C VAL A 407 -13.62 13.22 -26.99
N LEU A 408 -14.53 13.73 -27.80
CA LEU A 408 -14.50 15.04 -28.43
C LEU A 408 -15.69 15.85 -27.90
N PRO A 409 -15.55 16.51 -26.74
CA PRO A 409 -16.59 17.39 -26.22
C PRO A 409 -16.90 18.47 -27.25
N ASP A 410 -18.19 18.71 -27.49
CA ASP A 410 -18.68 19.85 -28.29
C ASP A 410 -18.24 19.85 -29.77
N THR A 411 -17.71 18.73 -30.28
CA THR A 411 -17.36 18.57 -31.71
C THR A 411 -18.54 18.02 -32.51
N PRO A 412 -18.99 18.72 -33.58
CA PRO A 412 -20.10 18.27 -34.41
C PRO A 412 -19.79 16.95 -35.16
N PRO A 413 -20.82 16.13 -35.47
CA PRO A 413 -20.63 14.84 -36.14
C PRO A 413 -19.82 14.88 -37.44
N PRO A 414 -19.96 15.88 -38.35
CA PRO A 414 -19.18 15.93 -39.59
C PRO A 414 -17.66 16.05 -39.35
N GLN A 415 -17.25 16.91 -38.42
CA GLN A 415 -15.84 17.10 -38.06
C GLN A 415 -15.30 15.87 -37.35
N ALA A 416 -16.08 15.29 -36.44
CA ALA A 416 -15.70 14.06 -35.75
C ALA A 416 -15.55 12.86 -36.71
N ARG A 417 -16.35 12.78 -37.78
CA ARG A 417 -16.20 11.75 -38.83
C ARG A 417 -14.87 11.87 -39.58
N ALA A 418 -14.50 13.09 -39.97
CA ALA A 418 -13.21 13.33 -40.63
C ALA A 418 -12.04 12.91 -39.74
N TYR A 419 -12.07 13.33 -38.48
CA TYR A 419 -11.07 12.96 -37.48
C TYR A 419 -11.04 11.44 -37.20
N THR A 420 -12.20 10.78 -37.13
CA THR A 420 -12.29 9.31 -36.97
C THR A 420 -11.59 8.58 -38.12
N ALA A 421 -11.77 9.07 -39.36
CA ALA A 421 -11.09 8.51 -40.53
C ALA A 421 -9.57 8.72 -40.44
N GLU A 422 -9.11 9.88 -40.00
CA GLU A 422 -7.68 10.17 -39.80
C GLU A 422 -7.05 9.26 -38.73
N LEU A 423 -7.71 9.11 -37.56
CA LEU A 423 -7.25 8.21 -36.51
C LEU A 423 -7.09 6.76 -36.99
N SER A 424 -7.95 6.31 -37.92
CA SER A 424 -7.88 4.96 -38.48
C SER A 424 -6.70 4.72 -39.42
N ARG A 425 -5.92 5.77 -39.76
CA ARG A 425 -4.67 5.69 -40.53
C ARG A 425 -3.43 5.61 -39.64
N LEU A 426 -3.57 5.80 -38.33
CA LEU A 426 -2.43 5.77 -37.42
C LEU A 426 -1.82 4.35 -37.35
N PRO A 427 -0.48 4.23 -37.31
CA PRO A 427 0.18 2.94 -37.08
C PRO A 427 -0.31 2.28 -35.79
N GLY A 428 -0.60 0.98 -35.84
CA GLY A 428 -1.06 0.23 -34.66
C GLY A 428 -2.56 0.30 -34.38
N VAL A 429 -3.33 1.03 -35.20
CA VAL A 429 -4.80 1.06 -35.16
C VAL A 429 -5.36 0.05 -36.16
N LEU A 430 -6.15 -0.92 -35.69
CA LEU A 430 -6.82 -1.91 -36.54
C LEU A 430 -8.10 -1.36 -37.17
N ALA A 431 -8.86 -0.63 -36.36
CA ALA A 431 -10.13 -0.03 -36.75
C ALA A 431 -10.48 1.07 -35.75
N VAL A 432 -11.30 2.02 -36.19
CA VAL A 432 -11.85 3.06 -35.33
C VAL A 432 -13.36 3.09 -35.52
N GLY A 433 -14.10 2.86 -34.44
CA GLY A 433 -15.54 3.07 -34.44
C GLY A 433 -15.85 4.51 -34.06
N GLY A 434 -16.60 5.22 -34.90
CA GLY A 434 -17.10 6.55 -34.62
C GLY A 434 -18.46 6.80 -35.27
N PRO A 435 -18.91 8.06 -35.35
CA PRO A 435 -20.21 8.40 -35.91
C PRO A 435 -20.33 7.91 -37.35
N GLY A 436 -21.39 7.17 -37.67
CA GLY A 436 -21.63 6.66 -39.03
C GLY A 436 -21.01 5.29 -39.34
N GLY A 437 -20.16 4.73 -38.47
CA GLY A 437 -19.72 3.35 -38.55
C GLY A 437 -18.25 3.11 -38.20
N VAL A 438 -17.70 2.02 -38.74
CA VAL A 438 -16.31 1.59 -38.49
C VAL A 438 -15.41 1.97 -39.65
N TYR A 439 -14.33 2.68 -39.33
CA TYR A 439 -13.30 3.15 -40.24
C TYR A 439 -12.05 2.26 -40.15
N ARG A 440 -11.44 1.97 -41.30
CA ARG A 440 -10.18 1.23 -41.41
C ARG A 440 -9.31 1.86 -42.49
N ALA A 441 -8.07 2.22 -42.15
CA ALA A 441 -7.13 2.87 -43.07
C ALA A 441 -7.72 4.10 -43.79
N GLY A 442 -8.57 4.87 -43.12
CA GLY A 442 -9.23 6.07 -43.65
C GLY A 442 -10.52 5.82 -44.42
N HIS A 443 -10.94 4.58 -44.62
CA HIS A 443 -12.15 4.24 -45.37
C HIS A 443 -13.25 3.72 -44.44
N LEU A 444 -14.49 4.15 -44.66
CA LEU A 444 -15.67 3.61 -43.99
C LEU A 444 -15.94 2.20 -44.52
N GLN A 445 -15.83 1.17 -43.68
CA GLN A 445 -15.90 -0.22 -44.12
C GLN A 445 -17.30 -0.82 -43.93
N ARG A 446 -17.99 -0.51 -42.83
CA ARG A 446 -19.35 -0.97 -42.52
C ARG A 446 -20.10 0.03 -41.64
N SER A 447 -21.40 0.19 -41.89
CA SER A 447 -22.34 0.95 -41.07
C SER A 447 -23.24 -0.03 -40.30
N TYR A 448 -22.79 -0.42 -39.10
CA TYR A 448 -23.60 -1.17 -38.11
C TYR A 448 -23.45 -0.47 -36.75
N GLY A 449 -24.41 -0.76 -35.85
CA GLY A 449 -24.62 -0.21 -34.51
C GLY A 449 -23.47 0.54 -33.85
N GLU A 450 -23.80 1.73 -33.33
CA GLU A 450 -22.95 2.78 -32.74
C GLU A 450 -21.75 2.29 -31.90
N ILE A 451 -20.64 1.96 -32.56
CA ILE A 451 -19.33 1.97 -31.92
C ILE A 451 -18.87 3.43 -31.96
N GLY A 452 -19.10 4.19 -30.89
CA GLY A 452 -18.98 5.64 -30.88
C GLY A 452 -20.32 6.33 -31.15
N ARG A 453 -20.76 7.19 -30.22
CA ARG A 453 -21.98 8.00 -30.35
C ARG A 453 -21.61 9.44 -30.62
N ALA A 454 -22.38 10.07 -31.50
CA ALA A 454 -22.47 11.51 -31.56
C ALA A 454 -23.83 11.94 -31.02
N ASP A 455 -23.81 12.91 -30.11
CA ASP A 455 -24.99 13.64 -29.66
C ASP A 455 -24.79 15.13 -29.98
N ALA A 456 -25.83 15.94 -29.84
CA ALA A 456 -25.80 17.40 -30.05
C ALA A 456 -24.73 18.11 -29.18
N ARG A 457 -24.22 17.46 -28.13
CA ARG A 457 -23.25 18.00 -27.16
C ARG A 457 -21.86 17.34 -27.21
N GLY A 458 -21.56 16.58 -28.27
CA GLY A 458 -20.22 16.03 -28.51
C GLY A 458 -20.21 14.64 -29.13
N THR A 459 -19.01 14.12 -29.40
CA THR A 459 -18.79 12.82 -30.02
C THR A 459 -17.79 11.99 -29.21
N TRP A 460 -17.95 10.67 -29.17
CA TRP A 460 -16.86 9.78 -28.75
C TRP A 460 -16.57 8.68 -29.79
N VAL A 461 -15.34 8.21 -29.76
CA VAL A 461 -14.72 7.33 -30.74
C VAL A 461 -13.99 6.19 -30.01
N ALA A 462 -14.16 4.96 -30.47
CA ALA A 462 -13.47 3.79 -29.93
C ALA A 462 -12.34 3.38 -30.89
N VAL A 463 -11.10 3.47 -30.43
CA VAL A 463 -9.92 2.99 -31.19
C VAL A 463 -9.71 1.53 -30.84
N VAL A 464 -9.59 0.66 -31.84
CA VAL A 464 -9.31 -0.78 -31.67
C VAL A 464 -7.87 -1.05 -32.07
N THR A 465 -7.10 -1.64 -31.16
CA THR A 465 -5.68 -1.95 -31.35
C THR A 465 -5.40 -3.42 -30.95
N PRO A 466 -4.36 -4.09 -31.51
CA PRO A 466 -4.02 -5.44 -31.10
C PRO A 466 -3.19 -5.48 -29.81
N PHE A 467 -2.76 -4.32 -29.31
CA PHE A 467 -1.91 -4.23 -28.14
C PHE A 467 -2.71 -4.45 -26.84
N ALA A 468 -2.10 -5.13 -25.87
CA ALA A 468 -2.64 -5.22 -24.53
C ALA A 468 -2.42 -3.91 -23.76
N SER A 469 -3.30 -3.57 -22.82
CA SER A 469 -3.36 -2.23 -22.23
C SER A 469 -2.09 -1.79 -21.49
N SER A 470 -1.26 -2.74 -21.03
CA SER A 470 -0.03 -2.50 -20.27
C SER A 470 1.25 -2.46 -21.12
N THR A 471 1.17 -2.65 -22.44
CA THR A 471 2.37 -2.70 -23.28
C THR A 471 2.86 -1.31 -23.69
N GLU A 472 4.16 -1.20 -23.97
CA GLU A 472 4.76 0.06 -24.42
C GLU A 472 4.19 0.55 -25.76
N GLN A 473 3.78 -0.37 -26.63
CA GLN A 473 3.11 -0.03 -27.89
C GLN A 473 1.74 0.61 -27.66
N ALA A 474 0.98 0.13 -26.67
CA ALA A 474 -0.30 0.75 -26.30
C ALA A 474 -0.06 2.15 -25.71
N ARG A 475 0.98 2.32 -24.87
CA ARG A 475 1.37 3.61 -24.31
C ARG A 475 1.69 4.63 -25.40
N HIS A 476 2.56 4.26 -26.33
CA HIS A 476 2.94 5.11 -27.44
C HIS A 476 1.73 5.48 -28.31
N LEU A 477 0.80 4.54 -28.55
CA LEU A 477 -0.44 4.83 -29.26
C LEU A 477 -1.31 5.86 -28.52
N VAL A 478 -1.50 5.73 -27.20
CA VAL A 478 -2.26 6.73 -26.43
C VAL A 478 -1.61 8.11 -26.47
N GLN A 479 -0.28 8.18 -26.35
CA GLN A 479 0.46 9.44 -26.48
C GLN A 479 0.29 10.05 -27.89
N GLN A 480 0.34 9.22 -28.93
CA GLN A 480 0.04 9.66 -30.31
C GLN A 480 -1.39 10.18 -30.45
N LEU A 481 -2.39 9.51 -29.86
CA LEU A 481 -3.78 9.95 -29.87
C LEU A 481 -3.96 11.32 -29.18
N ARG A 482 -3.30 11.53 -28.03
CA ARG A 482 -3.32 12.81 -27.29
C ARG A 482 -2.64 13.95 -28.06
N ALA A 483 -1.56 13.65 -28.77
CA ALA A 483 -0.79 14.63 -29.54
C ALA A 483 -1.37 14.90 -30.94
N HIS A 484 -2.29 14.06 -31.42
CA HIS A 484 -2.82 14.18 -32.78
C HIS A 484 -3.72 15.43 -32.91
N PRO A 485 -3.54 16.29 -33.95
CA PRO A 485 -4.33 17.50 -34.12
C PRO A 485 -5.84 17.19 -34.17
N ALA A 486 -6.57 17.69 -33.18
CA ALA A 486 -8.01 17.49 -33.06
C ALA A 486 -8.79 18.74 -33.50
N PRO A 487 -10.02 18.59 -34.04
CA PRO A 487 -10.87 19.70 -34.44
C PRO A 487 -11.40 20.54 -33.26
N GLY A 488 -11.17 20.11 -32.02
CA GLY A 488 -11.60 20.76 -30.80
C GLY A 488 -10.95 20.13 -29.56
N PRO A 489 -11.48 20.38 -28.36
CA PRO A 489 -11.02 19.70 -27.14
C PRO A 489 -11.09 18.18 -27.32
N VAL A 490 -10.05 17.47 -26.89
CA VAL A 490 -9.97 16.00 -26.94
C VAL A 490 -9.61 15.47 -25.55
N LEU A 491 -10.25 14.38 -25.16
CA LEU A 491 -9.93 13.63 -23.95
C LEU A 491 -9.72 12.16 -24.32
N VAL A 492 -8.58 11.58 -23.98
CA VAL A 492 -8.26 10.19 -24.22
C VAL A 492 -8.36 9.40 -22.92
N GLY A 493 -9.32 8.48 -22.88
CA GLY A 493 -9.55 7.52 -21.81
C GLY A 493 -9.25 6.08 -22.23
N GLY A 494 -9.77 5.13 -21.44
CA GLY A 494 -9.42 3.71 -21.54
C GLY A 494 -8.27 3.32 -20.61
N ASP A 495 -8.08 2.01 -20.43
CA ASP A 495 -7.23 1.44 -19.38
C ASP A 495 -5.76 1.87 -19.51
N THR A 496 -5.22 1.93 -20.73
CA THR A 496 -3.85 2.41 -20.97
C THR A 496 -3.68 3.89 -20.61
N ALA A 497 -4.66 4.73 -20.94
CA ALA A 497 -4.62 6.15 -20.59
C ALA A 497 -4.69 6.35 -19.07
N ALA A 498 -5.54 5.57 -18.39
CA ALA A 498 -5.62 5.57 -16.92
C ALA A 498 -4.32 5.09 -16.26
N LEU A 499 -3.63 4.12 -16.86
CA LEU A 499 -2.34 3.63 -16.38
C LEU A 499 -1.24 4.70 -16.52
N ILE A 500 -1.16 5.36 -17.68
CA ILE A 500 -0.22 6.48 -17.91
C ILE A 500 -0.48 7.61 -16.92
N ASP A 501 -1.73 8.07 -16.83
CA ASP A 501 -2.08 9.19 -15.94
C ASP A 501 -1.84 8.86 -14.47
N GLY A 502 -2.09 7.61 -14.07
CA GLY A 502 -1.80 7.13 -12.72
C GLY A 502 -0.31 7.14 -12.41
N GLU A 503 0.52 6.66 -13.33
CA GLU A 503 1.98 6.69 -13.19
C GLU A 503 2.52 8.13 -13.16
N ASP A 504 2.04 9.00 -14.03
CA ASP A 504 2.42 10.42 -14.07
C ASP A 504 1.99 11.14 -12.77
N ALA A 505 0.80 10.84 -12.26
CA ALA A 505 0.31 11.40 -11.00
C ALA A 505 1.14 10.97 -9.78
N VAL A 506 1.58 9.71 -9.73
CA VAL A 506 2.50 9.24 -8.68
C VAL A 506 3.88 9.84 -8.87
N GLY A 507 4.46 9.69 -10.06
CA GLY A 507 5.81 10.14 -10.42
C GLY A 507 6.01 11.64 -10.20
N GLY A 508 5.03 12.46 -10.60
CA GLY A 508 5.05 13.91 -10.41
C GLY A 508 5.00 14.34 -8.93
N MET A 509 4.47 13.49 -8.04
CA MET A 509 4.38 13.78 -6.61
C MET A 509 5.53 13.18 -5.78
N LEU A 510 6.32 12.25 -6.32
CA LEU A 510 7.45 11.63 -5.58
C LEU A 510 8.45 12.67 -5.06
N GLY A 511 8.87 13.63 -5.89
CA GLY A 511 9.81 14.68 -5.52
C GLY A 511 9.26 15.62 -4.42
N PRO A 512 8.08 16.24 -4.62
CA PRO A 512 7.42 17.05 -3.60
C PRO A 512 7.20 16.32 -2.28
N VAL A 513 6.73 15.08 -2.32
CA VAL A 513 6.49 14.25 -1.13
C VAL A 513 7.80 13.98 -0.39
N ALA A 514 8.85 13.55 -1.11
CA ALA A 514 10.15 13.29 -0.51
C ALA A 514 10.72 14.56 0.14
N LEU A 515 10.61 15.71 -0.52
CA LEU A 515 11.05 17.00 0.03
C LEU A 515 10.31 17.33 1.34
N VAL A 516 8.98 17.22 1.35
CA VAL A 516 8.18 17.49 2.55
C VAL A 516 8.54 16.55 3.69
N ILE A 517 8.65 15.25 3.43
CA ILE A 517 9.01 14.26 4.44
C ILE A 517 10.41 14.57 5.00
N VAL A 518 11.40 14.80 4.13
CA VAL A 518 12.78 15.07 4.52
C VAL A 518 12.90 16.36 5.33
N CYS A 519 12.25 17.44 4.89
CA CYS A 519 12.28 18.72 5.59
C CYS A 519 11.55 18.64 6.93
N ALA A 520 10.37 18.03 6.97
CA ALA A 520 9.56 17.93 8.18
C ALA A 520 10.23 17.02 9.23
N THR A 521 10.68 15.83 8.82
CA THR A 521 11.40 14.93 9.74
C THR A 521 12.75 15.50 10.14
N GLY A 522 13.47 16.12 9.21
CA GLY A 522 14.71 16.86 9.49
C GLY A 522 14.52 17.95 10.54
N ALA A 523 13.43 18.71 10.47
CA ALA A 523 13.11 19.75 11.46
C ALA A 523 12.83 19.16 12.85
N VAL A 524 12.10 18.05 12.94
CA VAL A 524 11.83 17.37 14.22
C VAL A 524 13.11 16.82 14.84
N LEU A 525 13.97 16.16 14.04
CA LEU A 525 15.26 15.65 14.51
C LEU A 525 16.20 16.77 14.92
N TRP A 526 16.20 17.88 14.19
CA TRP A 526 16.96 19.07 14.57
C TRP A 526 16.45 19.65 15.90
N ALA A 527 15.14 19.73 16.09
CA ALA A 527 14.55 20.17 17.36
C ALA A 527 14.87 19.22 18.52
N PHE A 528 14.99 17.91 18.25
CA PHE A 528 15.34 16.90 19.24
C PHE A 528 16.82 16.90 19.62
N THR A 529 17.71 16.91 18.61
CA THR A 529 19.16 16.75 18.80
C THR A 529 19.94 18.06 18.92
N GLY A 530 19.40 19.16 18.38
CA GLY A 530 20.11 20.42 18.20
C GLY A 530 21.21 20.40 17.12
N SER A 531 21.44 19.25 16.48
CA SER A 531 22.45 19.04 15.44
C SER A 531 21.82 19.06 14.04
N VAL A 532 22.56 19.52 13.04
CA VAL A 532 22.18 19.43 11.62
C VAL A 532 22.74 18.16 10.97
N VAL A 533 23.86 17.65 11.47
CA VAL A 533 24.52 16.46 10.91
C VAL A 533 23.78 15.18 11.26
N LEU A 534 23.21 15.07 12.47
CA LEU A 534 22.44 13.89 12.88
C LEU A 534 21.14 13.71 12.07
N PRO A 535 20.33 14.75 11.84
CA PRO A 535 19.21 14.66 10.91
C PRO A 535 19.65 14.25 9.51
N LEU A 536 20.65 14.93 8.94
CA LEU A 536 21.07 14.66 7.57
C LEU A 536 21.59 13.23 7.39
N LYS A 537 22.42 12.73 8.31
CA LYS A 537 22.88 11.32 8.25
C LYS A 537 21.70 10.36 8.36
N ALA A 538 20.76 10.62 9.27
CA ALA A 538 19.61 9.74 9.49
C ALA A 538 18.77 9.61 8.22
N LEU A 539 18.49 10.75 7.57
CA LEU A 539 17.73 10.82 6.32
C LEU A 539 18.43 10.02 5.20
N VAL A 540 19.75 10.20 5.01
CA VAL A 540 20.53 9.49 3.99
C VAL A 540 20.55 7.99 4.25
N MET A 541 20.82 7.59 5.49
CA MET A 541 20.95 6.19 5.87
C MET A 541 19.61 5.46 5.80
N ASN A 542 18.53 6.10 6.23
CA ASN A 542 17.18 5.55 6.13
C ASN A 542 16.74 5.40 4.66
N SER A 543 17.04 6.40 3.83
CA SER A 543 16.77 6.32 2.38
C SER A 543 17.55 5.18 1.74
N LEU A 544 18.83 5.03 2.05
CA LEU A 544 19.67 3.94 1.53
C LEU A 544 19.17 2.56 1.99
N SER A 545 18.74 2.44 3.26
CA SER A 545 18.13 1.23 3.80
C SER A 545 16.88 0.84 3.04
N PHE A 546 15.98 1.81 2.82
CA PHE A 546 14.75 1.59 2.06
C PHE A 546 15.03 1.19 0.61
N VAL A 547 15.92 1.89 -0.09
CA VAL A 547 16.26 1.57 -1.49
C VAL A 547 16.92 0.19 -1.58
N ALA A 548 17.76 -0.19 -0.61
CA ALA A 548 18.34 -1.53 -0.54
C ALA A 548 17.26 -2.60 -0.34
N ALA A 549 16.32 -2.40 0.58
CA ALA A 549 15.20 -3.32 0.79
C ALA A 549 14.28 -3.44 -0.43
N PHE A 550 14.00 -2.31 -1.07
CA PHE A 550 13.23 -2.28 -2.31
C PHE A 550 13.97 -2.98 -3.45
N GLY A 551 15.28 -2.80 -3.58
CA GLY A 551 16.11 -3.54 -4.54
C GLY A 551 16.07 -5.05 -4.32
N VAL A 552 16.12 -5.51 -3.06
CA VAL A 552 15.90 -6.94 -2.73
C VAL A 552 14.50 -7.38 -3.15
N ALA A 553 13.47 -6.56 -2.92
CA ALA A 553 12.10 -6.87 -3.34
C ALA A 553 11.98 -6.98 -4.88
N VAL A 554 12.61 -6.07 -5.64
CA VAL A 554 12.68 -6.15 -7.11
C VAL A 554 13.37 -7.44 -7.55
N TRP A 555 14.52 -7.76 -6.95
CA TRP A 555 15.28 -8.96 -7.29
C TRP A 555 14.49 -10.26 -7.05
N VAL A 556 13.66 -10.31 -6.00
CA VAL A 556 12.83 -11.47 -5.69
C VAL A 556 11.55 -11.54 -6.53
N PHE A 557 10.78 -10.46 -6.56
CA PHE A 557 9.43 -10.46 -7.11
C PHE A 557 9.37 -10.11 -8.59
N GLN A 558 10.31 -9.32 -9.10
CA GLN A 558 10.37 -8.97 -10.51
C GLN A 558 11.34 -9.88 -11.27
N ASN A 559 12.57 -10.05 -10.76
CA ASN A 559 13.57 -10.91 -11.41
C ASN A 559 13.38 -12.41 -11.09
N GLY A 560 12.50 -12.75 -10.16
CA GLY A 560 12.13 -14.14 -9.85
C GLY A 560 13.14 -14.94 -9.03
N HIS A 561 14.20 -14.31 -8.52
CA HIS A 561 15.19 -15.01 -7.71
C HIS A 561 14.60 -15.36 -6.34
N LEU A 562 14.80 -16.59 -5.87
CA LEU A 562 14.22 -17.08 -4.60
C LEU A 562 12.68 -17.00 -4.52
N ALA A 563 11.98 -16.70 -5.62
CA ALA A 563 10.52 -16.55 -5.63
C ALA A 563 9.82 -17.83 -5.13
N GLY A 564 10.36 -19.01 -5.49
CA GLY A 564 9.86 -20.31 -5.01
C GLY A 564 9.94 -20.50 -3.49
N LEU A 565 10.94 -19.93 -2.81
CA LEU A 565 11.10 -20.02 -1.35
C LEU A 565 10.07 -19.16 -0.60
N VAL A 566 9.67 -18.03 -1.19
CA VAL A 566 8.68 -17.09 -0.62
C VAL A 566 7.26 -17.43 -1.10
N GLY A 567 7.11 -18.46 -1.94
CA GLY A 567 5.85 -18.80 -2.60
C GLY A 567 5.32 -17.63 -3.46
N ALA A 568 6.22 -16.84 -4.03
CA ALA A 568 5.91 -15.73 -4.91
C ALA A 568 5.99 -16.18 -6.37
N SER A 569 5.15 -15.59 -7.22
CA SER A 569 5.27 -15.72 -8.68
C SER A 569 5.98 -14.48 -9.19
N ALA A 570 7.04 -14.69 -9.97
CA ALA A 570 7.75 -13.59 -10.63
C ALA A 570 6.81 -12.84 -11.59
N ARG A 571 6.95 -11.52 -11.66
CA ARG A 571 6.17 -10.67 -12.57
C ARG A 571 7.06 -9.72 -13.35
N ASP A 572 6.65 -9.40 -14.57
CA ASP A 572 7.44 -8.53 -15.46
C ASP A 572 7.46 -7.06 -15.02
N SER A 573 6.48 -6.62 -14.22
CA SER A 573 6.33 -5.23 -13.78
C SER A 573 5.75 -5.12 -12.37
N LEU A 574 6.16 -4.08 -11.62
CA LEU A 574 5.63 -3.72 -10.31
C LEU A 574 4.53 -2.65 -10.43
N ASP A 575 3.55 -2.68 -9.53
CA ASP A 575 2.61 -1.57 -9.35
C ASP A 575 3.34 -0.35 -8.76
N MET A 576 3.36 0.76 -9.50
CA MET A 576 4.05 2.02 -9.13
C MET A 576 3.59 2.61 -7.78
N ARG A 577 2.37 2.25 -7.32
CA ARG A 577 1.85 2.76 -6.05
C ARG A 577 2.47 2.07 -4.84
N LEU A 578 2.91 0.82 -4.98
CA LEU A 578 3.49 0.03 -3.90
C LEU A 578 4.80 0.65 -3.38
N PRO A 579 5.81 0.98 -4.22
CA PRO A 579 7.02 1.64 -3.76
C PRO A 579 6.76 2.96 -3.04
N ALA A 580 5.86 3.80 -3.55
CA ALA A 580 5.54 5.09 -2.94
C ALA A 580 4.93 4.91 -1.54
N LEU A 581 4.01 3.95 -1.38
CA LEU A 581 3.42 3.60 -0.10
C LEU A 581 4.46 3.04 0.87
N LEU A 582 5.27 2.09 0.39
CA LEU A 582 6.32 1.45 1.17
C LEU A 582 7.37 2.46 1.64
N ALA A 583 7.75 3.41 0.78
CA ALA A 583 8.69 4.47 1.11
C ALA A 583 8.17 5.30 2.28
N CYS A 584 6.93 5.81 2.22
CA CYS A 584 6.40 6.68 3.27
C CYS A 584 6.30 5.96 4.63
N ILE A 585 5.89 4.69 4.64
CA ILE A 585 5.72 3.91 5.87
C ILE A 585 7.05 3.42 6.42
N ALA A 586 7.87 2.77 5.58
CA ALA A 586 9.18 2.25 6.00
C ALA A 586 10.09 3.38 6.47
N PHE A 587 10.02 4.54 5.82
CA PHE A 587 10.77 5.71 6.23
C PHE A 587 10.37 6.15 7.65
N GLY A 588 9.07 6.27 7.94
CA GLY A 588 8.59 6.61 9.29
C GLY A 588 9.09 5.63 10.35
N ILE A 589 8.96 4.32 10.10
CA ILE A 589 9.40 3.27 11.02
C ILE A 589 10.92 3.30 11.23
N GLY A 590 11.71 3.49 10.18
CA GLY A 590 13.17 3.55 10.28
C GLY A 590 13.66 4.77 11.09
N MET A 591 12.95 5.90 11.00
CA MET A 591 13.26 7.09 11.78
C MET A 591 13.01 6.91 13.28
N ASP A 592 12.00 6.14 13.66
CA ASP A 592 11.64 5.88 15.07
C ASP A 592 12.78 5.24 15.84
N TYR A 593 13.33 4.15 15.29
CA TYR A 593 14.44 3.47 15.92
C TYR A 593 15.70 4.38 15.94
N GLU A 594 15.93 5.20 14.91
CA GLU A 594 17.11 6.09 14.82
C GLU A 594 17.07 7.13 15.92
N LEU A 595 15.90 7.76 16.12
CA LEU A 595 15.68 8.71 17.20
C LEU A 595 15.98 8.07 18.55
N TRP A 596 15.50 6.85 18.78
CA TRP A 596 15.70 6.19 20.06
C TRP A 596 17.17 5.82 20.31
N LEU A 597 17.89 5.29 19.32
CA LEU A 597 19.32 5.02 19.44
C LEU A 597 20.13 6.30 19.66
N VAL A 598 19.86 7.34 18.87
CA VAL A 598 20.52 8.64 19.01
C VAL A 598 20.22 9.27 20.36
N SER A 599 19.01 9.11 20.91
CA SER A 599 18.66 9.61 22.24
C SER A 599 19.56 9.03 23.33
N ARG A 600 19.84 7.72 23.28
CA ARG A 600 20.71 7.04 24.26
C ARG A 600 22.17 7.42 24.10
N VAL A 601 22.64 7.53 22.86
CA VAL A 601 23.99 8.02 22.58
C VAL A 601 24.15 9.47 23.06
N ALA A 602 23.13 10.31 22.85
CA ALA A 602 23.15 11.71 23.28
C ALA A 602 23.16 11.83 24.82
N GLU A 603 22.38 11.02 25.53
CA GLU A 603 22.34 10.99 27.00
C GLU A 603 23.75 10.79 27.61
N THR A 604 24.51 9.80 27.13
CA THR A 604 25.89 9.58 27.58
C THR A 604 26.85 10.67 27.07
N TYR A 605 26.64 11.18 25.86
CA TYR A 605 27.51 12.22 25.29
C TYR A 605 27.43 13.53 26.07
N TRP A 606 26.23 13.92 26.51
CA TRP A 606 26.07 15.15 27.29
C TRP A 606 26.67 15.05 28.69
N GLN A 607 26.82 13.83 29.24
CA GLN A 607 27.49 13.59 30.51
C GLN A 607 29.03 13.51 30.37
N THR A 608 29.52 12.90 29.29
CA THR A 608 30.95 12.54 29.16
C THR A 608 31.74 13.40 28.17
N GLY A 609 31.07 13.98 27.17
CA GLY A 609 31.71 14.67 26.04
C GLY A 609 32.42 13.76 25.03
N GLU A 610 32.40 12.43 25.23
CA GLU A 610 33.15 11.47 24.41
C GLU A 610 32.25 10.71 23.42
N THR A 611 32.33 11.04 22.12
CA THR A 611 31.47 10.42 21.09
C THR A 611 31.62 8.90 21.03
N ARG A 612 32.86 8.36 21.03
CA ARG A 612 33.10 6.92 20.86
C ARG A 612 32.57 6.09 22.02
N ALA A 613 32.86 6.51 23.25
CA ALA A 613 32.34 5.86 24.45
C ALA A 613 30.80 5.91 24.50
N SER A 614 30.22 7.05 24.13
CA SER A 614 28.77 7.25 24.09
C SER A 614 28.07 6.37 23.06
N VAL A 615 28.68 6.13 21.89
CA VAL A 615 28.14 5.19 20.90
C VAL A 615 28.14 3.77 21.44
N VAL A 616 29.21 3.33 22.12
CA VAL A 616 29.28 1.99 22.72
C VAL A 616 28.25 1.83 23.83
N ALA A 617 28.10 2.82 24.70
CA ALA A 617 27.11 2.82 25.79
C ALA A 617 25.68 2.81 25.23
N GLY A 618 25.38 3.69 24.27
CA GLY A 618 24.08 3.76 23.62
C GLY A 618 23.68 2.44 22.96
N LEU A 619 24.61 1.77 22.23
CA LEU A 619 24.34 0.46 21.65
C LEU A 619 24.20 -0.65 22.70
N ARG A 620 24.96 -0.60 23.80
CA ARG A 620 24.86 -1.56 24.91
C ARG A 620 23.45 -1.56 25.50
N ASP A 621 22.91 -0.37 25.71
CA ASP A 621 21.66 -0.19 26.47
C ASP A 621 20.43 -0.24 25.57
N ALA A 622 20.52 0.31 24.35
CA ALA A 622 19.41 0.31 23.40
C ALA A 622 19.33 -0.99 22.58
N GLY A 623 20.47 -1.58 22.20
CA GLY A 623 20.55 -2.69 21.25
C GLY A 623 19.63 -3.89 21.54
N PRO A 624 19.60 -4.43 22.77
CA PRO A 624 18.72 -5.56 23.11
C PRO A 624 17.24 -5.25 22.95
N LEU A 625 16.82 -4.06 23.36
CA LEU A 625 15.43 -3.64 23.25
C LEU A 625 15.07 -3.32 21.78
N ILE A 626 15.97 -2.71 20.99
CA ILE A 626 15.76 -2.47 19.54
C ILE A 626 15.59 -3.81 18.84
N SER A 627 16.43 -4.79 19.16
CA SER A 627 16.35 -6.14 18.59
C SER A 627 15.03 -6.83 18.93
N ALA A 628 14.54 -6.65 20.16
CA ALA A 628 13.27 -7.20 20.61
C ALA A 628 12.08 -6.59 19.84
N SER A 629 12.03 -5.27 19.75
CA SER A 629 11.04 -4.53 18.95
C SER A 629 11.08 -4.93 17.48
N ALA A 630 12.27 -4.95 16.88
CA ALA A 630 12.45 -5.34 15.49
C ALA A 630 12.03 -6.79 15.24
N LEU A 631 12.27 -7.71 16.19
CA LEU A 631 11.81 -9.10 16.08
C LEU A 631 10.27 -9.19 16.08
N ILE A 632 9.60 -8.41 16.92
CA ILE A 632 8.13 -8.34 16.95
C ILE A 632 7.60 -7.81 15.62
N LEU A 633 8.21 -6.75 15.09
CA LEU A 633 7.81 -6.19 13.81
C LEU A 633 8.13 -7.14 12.64
N LEU A 634 9.23 -7.89 12.72
CA LEU A 634 9.58 -8.94 11.78
C LEU A 634 8.57 -10.08 11.78
N ILE A 635 8.00 -10.43 12.94
CA ILE A 635 6.92 -11.41 13.05
C ILE A 635 5.65 -10.91 12.34
N VAL A 636 5.26 -9.66 12.60
CA VAL A 636 4.06 -9.06 11.99
C VAL A 636 4.23 -8.98 10.47
N THR A 637 5.32 -8.36 10.01
CA THR A 637 5.64 -8.21 8.58
C THR A 637 5.90 -9.55 7.90
N GLY A 638 6.51 -10.51 8.60
CA GLY A 638 6.68 -11.89 8.15
C GLY A 638 5.34 -12.61 7.96
N ALA A 639 4.36 -12.40 8.87
CA ALA A 639 3.02 -12.93 8.68
C ALA A 639 2.34 -12.34 7.43
N LEU A 640 2.49 -11.03 7.17
CA LEU A 640 2.06 -10.39 5.92
C LEU A 640 2.77 -10.96 4.69
N ALA A 641 4.06 -11.32 4.79
CA ALA A 641 4.81 -11.97 3.71
C ALA A 641 4.30 -13.38 3.37
N THR A 642 3.45 -13.99 4.21
CA THR A 642 2.79 -15.27 3.92
C THR A 642 1.41 -15.13 3.25
N ALA A 643 0.94 -13.90 3.03
CA ALA A 643 -0.33 -13.61 2.37
C ALA A 643 -0.44 -14.25 0.98
N GLN A 644 -1.65 -14.67 0.60
CA GLN A 644 -1.93 -15.17 -0.76
C GLN A 644 -1.99 -14.02 -1.76
N VAL A 645 -2.43 -12.85 -1.31
CA VAL A 645 -2.47 -11.63 -2.11
C VAL A 645 -1.04 -11.14 -2.38
N PRO A 646 -0.61 -11.10 -3.65
CA PRO A 646 0.79 -10.83 -3.98
C PRO A 646 1.30 -9.44 -3.57
N GLY A 647 0.44 -8.42 -3.60
CA GLY A 647 0.76 -7.07 -3.18
C GLY A 647 0.96 -6.97 -1.68
N ILE A 648 0.13 -7.65 -0.88
CA ILE A 648 0.32 -7.75 0.58
C ILE A 648 1.61 -8.51 0.89
N LYS A 649 1.85 -9.62 0.18
CA LYS A 649 3.09 -10.40 0.30
C LYS A 649 4.33 -9.55 0.00
N LEU A 650 4.31 -8.77 -1.09
CA LEU A 650 5.40 -7.85 -1.44
C LEU A 650 5.62 -6.82 -0.33
N MET A 651 4.54 -6.24 0.23
CA MET A 651 4.67 -5.28 1.32
C MET A 651 5.29 -5.90 2.57
N GLY A 652 4.75 -7.03 3.03
CA GLY A 652 5.25 -7.73 4.21
C GLY A 652 6.72 -8.11 4.05
N PHE A 653 7.10 -8.65 2.88
CA PHE A 653 8.48 -8.99 2.57
C PHE A 653 9.38 -7.75 2.54
N THR A 654 8.96 -6.67 1.88
CA THR A 654 9.78 -5.45 1.76
C THR A 654 9.98 -4.78 3.11
N PHE A 655 8.95 -4.72 3.96
CA PHE A 655 9.10 -4.21 5.33
C PHE A 655 10.01 -5.09 6.18
N ALA A 656 9.85 -6.43 6.09
CA ALA A 656 10.75 -7.36 6.78
C ALA A 656 12.21 -7.18 6.34
N ALA A 657 12.45 -7.07 5.03
CA ALA A 657 13.78 -6.82 4.47
C ALA A 657 14.34 -5.46 4.94
N ALA A 658 13.52 -4.40 4.92
CA ALA A 658 13.90 -3.07 5.39
C ALA A 658 14.32 -3.09 6.86
N LEU A 659 13.61 -3.82 7.72
CA LEU A 659 13.92 -3.93 9.14
C LEU A 659 15.22 -4.69 9.39
N VAL A 660 15.43 -5.82 8.70
CA VAL A 660 16.64 -6.62 8.84
C VAL A 660 17.86 -5.82 8.35
N ILE A 661 17.74 -5.16 7.20
CA ILE A 661 18.79 -4.31 6.63
C ILE A 661 19.08 -3.14 7.57
N ASP A 662 18.06 -2.45 8.06
CA ASP A 662 18.22 -1.31 8.96
C ASP A 662 18.88 -1.75 10.28
N LEU A 663 18.40 -2.81 10.91
CA LEU A 663 18.92 -3.26 12.19
C LEU A 663 20.37 -3.78 12.09
N MET A 664 20.65 -4.62 11.10
CA MET A 664 21.94 -5.30 11.02
C MET A 664 23.00 -4.45 10.34
N LEU A 665 22.69 -3.88 9.17
CA LEU A 665 23.67 -3.12 8.39
C LEU A 665 23.72 -1.67 8.86
N VAL A 666 22.57 -0.98 8.94
CA VAL A 666 22.56 0.46 9.22
C VAL A 666 22.89 0.74 10.68
N ARG A 667 22.11 0.22 11.63
CA ARG A 667 22.29 0.45 13.08
C ARG A 667 23.48 -0.30 13.65
N GLY A 668 23.70 -1.52 13.18
CA GLY A 668 24.80 -2.35 13.68
C GLY A 668 26.17 -1.90 13.20
N LEU A 669 26.28 -1.39 11.96
CA LEU A 669 27.57 -1.14 11.32
C LEU A 669 27.73 0.31 10.82
N VAL A 670 26.88 0.76 9.90
CA VAL A 670 27.07 2.06 9.22
C VAL A 670 26.96 3.21 10.21
N MET A 671 25.99 3.19 11.12
CA MET A 671 25.72 4.28 12.05
C MET A 671 26.85 4.46 13.07
N PRO A 672 27.29 3.42 13.81
CA PRO A 672 28.42 3.54 14.72
C PRO A 672 29.71 3.93 14.00
N ALA A 673 29.95 3.37 12.81
CA ALA A 673 31.13 3.70 12.01
C ALA A 673 31.13 5.17 11.57
N PHE A 674 30.01 5.66 11.03
CA PHE A 674 29.86 7.06 10.63
C PHE A 674 30.04 7.99 11.82
N MET A 675 29.40 7.71 12.96
CA MET A 675 29.54 8.55 14.15
C MET A 675 30.99 8.56 14.67
N ALA A 676 31.71 7.45 14.57
CA ALA A 676 33.12 7.37 14.94
C ALA A 676 34.04 8.18 14.02
N VAL A 677 33.73 8.25 12.71
CA VAL A 677 34.46 9.07 11.72
C VAL A 677 34.14 10.55 11.90
N ALA A 678 32.85 10.90 11.99
CA ALA A 678 32.40 12.29 12.12
C ALA A 678 32.80 12.90 13.47
N GLY A 679 33.02 12.10 14.52
CA GLY A 679 33.58 12.55 15.79
C GLY A 679 32.75 13.67 16.44
N ARG A 680 33.32 14.88 16.54
CA ARG A 680 32.65 16.06 17.11
C ARG A 680 31.63 16.71 16.16
N TRP A 681 31.78 16.51 14.85
CA TRP A 681 30.88 17.09 13.84
C TRP A 681 29.46 16.56 13.94
N ASN A 682 29.26 15.37 14.52
CA ASN A 682 27.94 14.84 14.82
C ASN A 682 27.09 15.83 15.63
N TRP A 683 27.68 16.69 16.44
CA TRP A 683 26.96 17.56 17.38
C TRP A 683 26.93 19.02 16.93
N TRP A 684 27.17 19.29 15.65
CA TRP A 684 27.23 20.64 15.10
C TRP A 684 25.86 21.11 14.55
N PRO A 685 25.42 22.35 14.83
CA PRO A 685 26.00 23.32 15.76
C PRO A 685 25.75 22.92 17.22
N ARG A 686 26.73 23.15 18.09
CA ARG A 686 26.68 22.72 19.49
C ARG A 686 25.76 23.64 20.29
N ARG A 687 24.47 23.29 20.45
CA ARG A 687 23.61 23.96 21.44
C ARG A 687 23.95 23.45 22.84
N LEU A 688 24.61 24.29 23.63
CA LEU A 688 25.09 23.98 24.99
C LEU A 688 23.98 23.96 26.07
N ASP A 689 22.79 24.52 25.81
CA ASP A 689 21.95 25.01 26.93
C ASP A 689 20.63 24.28 27.22
N ARG A 690 20.30 23.14 26.57
CA ARG A 690 18.93 22.55 26.70
C ARG A 690 18.77 21.35 27.64
N TYR A 691 19.84 20.89 28.28
CA TYR A 691 19.78 19.84 29.31
C TYR A 691 20.55 20.23 30.58
N GLY A 692 20.59 21.53 30.90
CA GLY A 692 21.08 22.07 32.17
C GLY A 692 20.11 21.88 33.33
N GLY A 693 19.59 20.67 33.50
CA GLY A 693 18.62 20.31 34.54
C GLY A 693 18.80 18.87 34.96
N ALA A 694 20.00 18.52 35.42
CA ALA A 694 20.19 17.38 36.30
C ALA A 694 20.03 17.88 37.75
N PRO A 695 19.33 17.16 38.64
CA PRO A 695 19.86 16.93 39.97
C PRO A 695 21.06 15.98 39.90
#